data_AF-A0A5J9T4G5-F1
#
_entry.id   AF-A0A5J9T4G5-F1
#
_cell.length_a   1.000
_cell.length_b   1.000
_cell.length_c   1.000
_cell.angle_alpha   90.00
_cell.angle_beta   90.00
_cell.angle_gamma   90.00
#
_symmetry.space_group_name_H-M   'P 1'
#
loop_
_entity.id
_entity.type
_entity.pdbx_description
1 polymer ?
#
loop_
_entity_poly.entity_id
_entity_poly.type
_entity_poly.pdbx_seq_one_letter_code
_entity_poly.pdbx_strand_id
1 'polypeptide(L)'
;MARRYRDASSPPAPALPSPLPELGVALSAAELRATAYEVLVAASRATGAKPLTYIPQSASSSLLQRTATGGKAKGALGPGPSASSDGGRAAAARRSVAEHVRVRLGVTEQADARIRRGLLRIAAGQLGKQAESMVFPLEFLQKFKATDFPDPLEYEAWQTRNFKLLEAGLLVHPLVPLKKSDISAQRLRKIIQEAYDGQLETGWNSESMQRLRRAAMSLACRSLTETSDECHWADGFPLNLHIYKMLVEACFDGEDGTLLDEIDEVMELLKKTWVILGVNQMLHNLCFTWALFNHFVISGQADKELLSATQNLLVQVINDAKITEDPDYCDVLSSTLSLIMGWTEKRLLAYHETFSTSNIHSMADMVSIAISTAMILVDNMSYDRHLGRKEQAEVVHGRIATYIRSSVHTAFAQKIEDADSKRSSRKLVHALSILAREVGDIASKEKKMYSPVLKKWHPLAAGVAVATLHACFGSELKQYIVGLRGLTPDVAEVLKAADKLEKDLVHIAIEESMDSDDGGKSLVKEMPPYETGTVLDSLVKAWVKERVEKLKDWTEQNIPQETWDPKLNNMEKFASSSVEMLQIIDENLDAFFQLPISMHSTLLPDLKIGFDRCLLVYVSKVKSGCGTRGTLFPQLPHLTRCDVGSKLFKNKEKPQFIVKRGSQVGSATGNEASSFPGLCARINTLHYLKSKLENLDKKMKTWLQKVSAQHDTVDGLDINFQQSLAACLEGIRQLCETTGYKVIFNDLSHVFFDTLYVGIPASNRILPLLKELGPILKFISATVHNRVRNYLIMSLMKASFDGLLLVLLAGGPARAFSCEDYQIIEDDFRALRGLYLGVKTDRIRADKELVVKSSLEVKNILPLLRTDTETLIGRFKLAMSESYGSTDKSRFPMPPVPTQWSPNNPNTILRVLCYRKDEAASKFLKQTYDLPKTL
;
A
#
# COMPACT_ATOMS: atom_id res chain seq x y z
N MET A 1 -57.41 0.58 -11.12
CA MET A 1 -56.93 -0.66 -11.75
C MET A 1 -55.48 -0.46 -12.19
N ALA A 2 -54.52 -1.07 -11.50
CA ALA A 2 -53.14 -1.23 -11.97
C ALA A 2 -52.58 -2.47 -11.27
N ARG A 3 -52.40 -3.57 -12.03
CA ARG A 3 -51.83 -4.80 -11.47
C ARG A 3 -50.34 -4.57 -11.24
N ARG A 4 -49.88 -4.73 -9.99
CA ARG A 4 -48.45 -4.95 -9.73
C ARG A 4 -48.05 -6.25 -10.42
N TYR A 5 -47.09 -6.18 -11.34
CA TYR A 5 -46.34 -7.38 -11.71
C TYR A 5 -45.62 -7.86 -10.44
N ARG A 6 -45.81 -9.14 -10.08
CA ARG A 6 -44.83 -9.83 -9.23
C ARG A 6 -43.58 -10.02 -10.10
N ASP A 7 -42.41 -9.71 -9.55
CA ASP A 7 -41.15 -10.03 -10.20
C ASP A 7 -41.07 -11.53 -10.48
N ALA A 8 -40.50 -11.89 -11.63
CA ALA A 8 -40.36 -13.27 -12.05
C ALA A 8 -39.41 -14.01 -11.09
N SER A 9 -39.85 -15.18 -10.61
CA SER A 9 -38.97 -16.11 -9.91
C SER A 9 -37.76 -16.44 -10.79
N SER A 10 -36.57 -16.40 -10.19
CA SER A 10 -35.37 -16.96 -10.79
C SER A 10 -35.64 -18.43 -11.18
N PRO A 11 -35.13 -18.92 -12.32
CA PRO A 11 -35.28 -20.33 -12.67
C PRO A 11 -34.70 -21.21 -11.56
N PRO A 12 -35.33 -22.35 -11.23
CA PRO A 12 -34.86 -23.24 -10.18
C PRO A 12 -33.44 -23.72 -10.50
N ALA A 13 -32.61 -23.84 -9.46
CA ALA A 13 -31.25 -24.32 -9.63
C ALA A 13 -31.25 -25.77 -10.14
N PRO A 14 -30.28 -26.18 -10.97
CA PRO A 14 -30.20 -27.56 -11.44
C PRO A 14 -30.07 -28.51 -10.24
N ALA A 15 -30.86 -29.59 -10.24
CA ALA A 15 -30.82 -30.62 -9.22
C ALA A 15 -29.43 -31.25 -9.12
N LEU A 16 -29.06 -31.70 -7.93
CA LEU A 16 -27.76 -32.35 -7.71
C LEU A 16 -27.73 -33.75 -8.36
N PRO A 17 -26.55 -34.26 -8.77
CA PRO A 17 -26.41 -35.64 -9.22
C PRO A 17 -26.84 -36.63 -8.13
N SER A 18 -27.32 -37.81 -8.52
CA SER A 18 -27.78 -38.82 -7.56
C SER A 18 -26.59 -39.42 -6.79
N PRO A 19 -26.67 -39.60 -5.45
CA PRO A 19 -25.63 -40.26 -4.67
C PRO A 19 -25.67 -41.80 -4.76
N LEU A 20 -26.72 -42.35 -5.37
CA LEU A 20 -26.89 -43.80 -5.54
C LEU A 20 -26.08 -44.31 -6.74
N PRO A 21 -25.40 -45.47 -6.65
CA PRO A 21 -24.69 -46.08 -7.78
C PRO A 21 -25.60 -46.35 -8.99
N GLU A 22 -25.01 -46.44 -10.18
CA GLU A 22 -25.77 -46.70 -11.41
C GLU A 22 -26.40 -48.10 -11.41
N LEU A 23 -27.65 -48.19 -11.88
CA LEU A 23 -28.40 -49.45 -11.90
C LEU A 23 -27.90 -50.47 -12.92
N GLY A 24 -27.08 -50.08 -13.90
CA GLY A 24 -26.64 -50.96 -15.01
C GLY A 24 -27.76 -51.41 -15.97
N VAL A 25 -29.03 -51.16 -15.64
CA VAL A 25 -30.23 -51.44 -16.45
C VAL A 25 -30.93 -50.12 -16.76
N ALA A 26 -31.39 -49.94 -18.00
CA ALA A 26 -32.01 -48.72 -18.51
C ALA A 26 -33.47 -48.53 -18.00
N LEU A 27 -33.63 -48.35 -16.69
CA LEU A 27 -34.89 -47.96 -16.03
C LEU A 27 -34.98 -46.43 -15.91
N SER A 28 -36.04 -45.86 -16.46
CA SER A 28 -36.32 -44.42 -16.37
C SER A 28 -36.95 -44.04 -15.01
N ALA A 29 -36.84 -42.75 -14.65
CA ALA A 29 -37.49 -42.22 -13.44
C ALA A 29 -39.03 -42.34 -13.46
N ALA A 30 -39.67 -42.45 -14.64
CA ALA A 30 -41.11 -42.73 -14.74
C ALA A 30 -41.43 -44.20 -14.41
N GLU A 31 -40.62 -45.14 -14.93
CA GLU A 31 -40.72 -46.56 -14.62
C GLU A 31 -40.50 -46.84 -13.12
N LEU A 32 -39.49 -46.20 -12.50
CA LEU A 32 -39.21 -46.31 -11.07
C LEU A 32 -40.34 -45.74 -10.19
N ARG A 33 -40.89 -44.56 -10.51
CA ARG A 33 -42.03 -43.99 -9.76
C ARG A 33 -43.29 -44.87 -9.82
N ALA A 34 -43.59 -45.44 -10.99
CA ALA A 34 -44.71 -46.37 -11.12
C ALA A 34 -44.48 -47.65 -10.29
N THR A 35 -43.25 -48.18 -10.30
CA THR A 35 -42.86 -49.36 -9.50
C THR A 35 -42.96 -49.08 -7.99
N ALA A 36 -42.47 -47.91 -7.56
CA ALA A 36 -42.60 -47.43 -6.18
C ALA A 36 -44.07 -47.39 -5.72
N TYR A 37 -44.97 -46.84 -6.55
CA TYR A 37 -46.40 -46.82 -6.24
C TYR A 37 -47.03 -48.22 -6.18
N GLU A 38 -46.63 -49.12 -7.08
CA GLU A 38 -47.08 -50.52 -7.09
C GLU A 38 -46.70 -51.25 -5.78
N VAL A 39 -45.44 -51.08 -5.32
CA VAL A 39 -44.95 -51.60 -4.04
C VAL A 39 -45.72 -50.98 -2.86
N LEU A 40 -45.94 -49.67 -2.86
CA LEU A 40 -46.68 -48.97 -1.80
C LEU A 40 -48.13 -49.43 -1.66
N VAL A 41 -48.83 -49.59 -2.78
CA VAL A 41 -50.22 -50.07 -2.80
C VAL A 41 -50.31 -51.55 -2.43
N ALA A 42 -49.30 -52.37 -2.78
CA ALA A 42 -49.23 -53.76 -2.35
C ALA A 42 -48.99 -53.90 -0.84
N ALA A 43 -47.96 -53.22 -0.31
CA ALA A 43 -47.62 -53.19 1.11
C ALA A 43 -48.80 -52.73 1.98
N SER A 44 -49.47 -51.65 1.57
CA SER A 44 -50.60 -51.08 2.29
C SER A 44 -51.83 -52.00 2.40
N ARG A 45 -51.87 -53.11 1.65
CA ARG A 45 -52.95 -54.10 1.67
C ARG A 45 -52.65 -55.33 2.55
N ALA A 46 -51.38 -55.58 2.88
CA ALA A 46 -50.99 -56.71 3.74
C ALA A 46 -51.34 -56.45 5.21
N THR A 47 -51.22 -55.20 5.66
CA THR A 47 -51.75 -54.74 6.95
C THR A 47 -53.27 -54.61 6.89
N GLY A 48 -54.01 -55.40 7.67
CA GLY A 48 -55.48 -55.58 7.59
C GLY A 48 -56.37 -54.40 7.98
N ALA A 49 -55.98 -53.16 7.67
CA ALA A 49 -56.84 -51.98 7.76
C ALA A 49 -57.89 -51.98 6.63
N LYS A 50 -58.99 -51.24 6.86
CA LYS A 50 -60.14 -51.15 5.92
C LYS A 50 -59.68 -50.86 4.49
N PRO A 51 -60.28 -51.51 3.47
CA PRO A 51 -59.95 -51.20 2.08
C PRO A 51 -60.19 -49.72 1.82
N LEU A 52 -59.26 -49.08 1.11
CA LEU A 52 -59.44 -47.73 0.55
C LEU A 52 -60.68 -47.77 -0.36
N THR A 53 -61.83 -47.35 0.16
CA THR A 53 -63.12 -47.42 -0.52
C THR A 53 -63.19 -46.38 -1.62
N TYR A 54 -62.77 -46.77 -2.82
CA TYR A 54 -63.14 -46.10 -4.04
C TYR A 54 -64.65 -46.31 -4.29
N ILE A 55 -65.42 -45.23 -4.26
CA ILE A 55 -66.81 -45.21 -4.73
C ILE A 55 -66.78 -44.82 -6.21
N PRO A 56 -67.17 -45.70 -7.16
CA PRO A 56 -67.18 -45.34 -8.57
C PRO A 56 -68.30 -44.32 -8.86
N GLN A 57 -67.94 -43.08 -9.16
CA GLN A 57 -68.87 -42.11 -9.74
C GLN A 57 -68.91 -42.28 -11.27
N SER A 58 -69.84 -43.10 -11.78
CA SER A 58 -70.50 -42.88 -13.09
C SER A 58 -71.48 -44.00 -13.45
N ALA A 59 -72.77 -43.80 -13.13
CA ALA A 59 -73.90 -44.37 -13.86
C ALA A 59 -75.16 -43.55 -13.55
N SER A 60 -75.62 -42.74 -14.50
CA SER A 60 -76.93 -42.08 -14.46
C SER A 60 -77.97 -42.95 -15.19
N SER A 61 -79.25 -42.79 -14.81
CA SER A 61 -80.40 -43.67 -15.12
C SER A 61 -80.38 -45.03 -14.36
N SER A 62 -81.50 -45.55 -13.85
CA SER A 62 -82.92 -45.16 -13.95
C SER A 62 -83.70 -45.44 -12.64
N LEU A 63 -84.90 -44.85 -12.50
CA LEU A 63 -85.75 -45.00 -11.30
C LEU A 63 -86.25 -46.45 -11.11
N LEU A 64 -86.45 -46.87 -9.85
CA LEU A 64 -87.78 -47.25 -9.32
C LEU A 64 -87.76 -47.53 -7.79
N GLN A 65 -88.89 -47.23 -7.12
CA GLN A 65 -89.11 -47.40 -5.68
C GLN A 65 -89.32 -48.86 -5.26
N ARG A 66 -88.90 -49.23 -4.03
CA ARG A 66 -89.74 -49.80 -2.92
C ARG A 66 -88.89 -50.34 -1.75
N THR A 67 -88.86 -49.67 -0.59
CA THR A 67 -89.67 -49.87 0.64
C THR A 67 -89.26 -51.01 1.61
N ALA A 68 -88.91 -50.61 2.84
CA ALA A 68 -89.11 -51.32 4.13
C ALA A 68 -88.26 -52.60 4.41
N THR A 69 -87.97 -53.03 5.65
CA THR A 69 -88.37 -52.62 7.03
C THR A 69 -87.29 -52.98 8.07
N GLY A 70 -87.11 -52.12 9.10
CA GLY A 70 -86.79 -52.50 10.50
C GLY A 70 -85.35 -52.95 10.87
N GLY A 71 -84.79 -52.57 12.03
CA GLY A 71 -85.20 -51.56 13.01
C GLY A 71 -84.59 -51.75 14.42
N LYS A 72 -84.53 -50.66 15.22
CA LYS A 72 -84.33 -50.58 16.70
C LYS A 72 -82.96 -51.08 17.24
N ALA A 73 -82.32 -50.51 18.27
CA ALA A 73 -82.45 -49.29 19.10
C ALA A 73 -81.09 -49.08 19.85
N LYS A 74 -80.80 -48.16 20.80
CA LYS A 74 -81.57 -47.18 21.60
C LYS A 74 -80.59 -46.21 22.35
N GLY A 75 -80.84 -44.88 22.33
CA GLY A 75 -80.33 -43.87 23.31
C GLY A 75 -78.79 -43.69 23.45
N ALA A 76 -78.21 -42.63 24.04
CA ALA A 76 -78.66 -41.34 24.58
C ALA A 76 -77.37 -40.49 24.82
N LEU A 77 -77.29 -39.15 24.91
CA LEU A 77 -78.24 -38.02 24.92
C LEU A 77 -77.52 -36.77 24.30
N GLY A 78 -78.12 -35.56 24.34
CA GLY A 78 -77.47 -34.27 24.02
C GLY A 78 -77.09 -33.45 25.28
N PRO A 79 -76.73 -32.15 25.21
CA PRO A 79 -77.22 -31.16 24.22
C PRO A 79 -76.18 -30.22 23.56
N GLY A 80 -76.55 -29.59 22.44
CA GLY A 80 -75.98 -28.32 21.96
C GLY A 80 -76.73 -27.11 22.55
N PRO A 81 -76.24 -25.87 22.39
CA PRO A 81 -76.48 -25.09 21.14
C PRO A 81 -75.24 -24.22 20.76
N SER A 82 -75.19 -23.39 19.71
CA SER A 82 -76.06 -23.03 18.58
C SER A 82 -75.19 -22.44 17.47
N ALA A 83 -75.57 -22.59 16.20
CA ALA A 83 -74.86 -22.00 15.07
C ALA A 83 -75.27 -20.54 14.78
N SER A 84 -74.35 -19.77 14.21
CA SER A 84 -74.68 -18.69 13.27
C SER A 84 -73.81 -18.85 12.02
N SER A 85 -74.44 -18.73 10.86
CA SER A 85 -73.91 -19.19 9.58
C SER A 85 -73.52 -18.04 8.65
N ASP A 86 -72.33 -18.13 8.05
CA ASP A 86 -72.09 -17.72 6.66
C ASP A 86 -70.80 -18.41 6.16
N GLY A 87 -70.66 -18.87 4.92
CA GLY A 87 -71.61 -18.76 3.81
C GLY A 87 -71.09 -19.22 2.44
N GLY A 88 -70.10 -20.13 2.38
CA GLY A 88 -69.76 -20.83 1.13
C GLY A 88 -68.34 -20.64 0.58
N ARG A 89 -67.48 -21.64 0.83
CA ARG A 89 -66.42 -22.14 -0.08
C ARG A 89 -65.75 -23.46 0.35
N ALA A 90 -66.26 -24.13 1.39
CA ALA A 90 -65.72 -25.38 1.92
C ALA A 90 -66.26 -26.62 1.19
N ALA A 91 -65.86 -26.80 -0.08
CA ALA A 91 -66.13 -28.02 -0.86
C ALA A 91 -65.05 -28.34 -1.92
N ALA A 92 -63.85 -27.77 -1.81
CA ALA A 92 -62.68 -28.34 -2.47
C ALA A 92 -62.27 -29.58 -1.67
N ALA A 93 -62.18 -30.74 -2.33
CA ALA A 93 -61.90 -32.00 -1.66
C ALA A 93 -60.54 -31.96 -0.94
N ARG A 94 -60.53 -32.25 0.37
CA ARG A 94 -59.30 -32.69 1.04
C ARG A 94 -58.84 -33.96 0.33
N ARG A 95 -57.75 -33.86 -0.44
CA ARG A 95 -57.08 -35.03 -1.02
C ARG A 95 -56.63 -35.90 0.15
N SER A 96 -56.85 -37.21 0.09
CA SER A 96 -56.28 -38.12 1.08
C SER A 96 -54.77 -38.21 0.88
N VAL A 97 -54.01 -38.57 1.91
CA VAL A 97 -52.55 -38.70 1.80
C VAL A 97 -52.14 -39.72 0.71
N ALA A 98 -52.90 -40.81 0.57
CA ALA A 98 -52.72 -41.78 -0.52
C ALA A 98 -52.97 -41.19 -1.94
N GLU A 99 -53.82 -40.18 -2.05
CA GLU A 99 -54.09 -39.44 -3.29
C GLU A 99 -52.98 -38.42 -3.58
N HIS A 100 -52.42 -37.75 -2.55
CA HIS A 100 -51.23 -36.92 -2.71
C HIS A 100 -50.05 -37.76 -3.27
N VAL A 101 -49.73 -38.88 -2.62
CA VAL A 101 -48.61 -39.75 -3.03
C VAL A 101 -48.79 -40.28 -4.46
N ARG A 102 -50.03 -40.61 -4.87
CA ARG A 102 -50.37 -41.00 -6.25
C ARG A 102 -50.00 -39.90 -7.26
N VAL A 103 -50.45 -38.66 -7.00
CA VAL A 103 -50.22 -37.52 -7.88
C VAL A 103 -48.72 -37.19 -7.97
N ARG A 104 -48.01 -37.19 -6.84
CA ARG A 104 -46.58 -36.88 -6.77
C ARG A 104 -45.70 -37.92 -7.48
N LEU A 105 -46.06 -39.20 -7.40
CA LEU A 105 -45.43 -40.26 -8.20
C LEU A 105 -45.83 -40.22 -9.70
N GLY A 106 -46.74 -39.33 -10.11
CA GLY A 106 -47.14 -39.18 -11.51
C GLY A 106 -48.04 -40.30 -12.04
N VAL A 107 -48.69 -41.05 -11.15
CA VAL A 107 -49.56 -42.18 -11.52
C VAL A 107 -50.98 -41.68 -11.81
N THR A 108 -51.51 -41.97 -13.00
CA THR A 108 -52.89 -41.57 -13.37
C THR A 108 -53.93 -42.37 -12.60
N GLU A 109 -55.16 -41.85 -12.48
CA GLU A 109 -56.28 -42.57 -11.82
C GLU A 109 -56.59 -43.89 -12.52
N GLN A 110 -56.48 -43.92 -13.85
CA GLN A 110 -56.66 -45.13 -14.64
C GLN A 110 -55.57 -46.17 -14.35
N ALA A 111 -54.31 -45.73 -14.20
CA ALA A 111 -53.20 -46.60 -13.81
C ALA A 111 -53.35 -47.13 -12.38
N ASP A 112 -53.73 -46.29 -11.41
CA ASP A 112 -54.02 -46.75 -10.04
C ASP A 112 -55.18 -47.77 -10.01
N ALA A 113 -56.29 -47.47 -10.70
CA ALA A 113 -57.42 -48.40 -10.82
C ALA A 113 -57.01 -49.71 -11.53
N ARG A 114 -56.05 -49.69 -12.46
CA ARG A 114 -55.45 -50.90 -13.06
C ARG A 114 -54.61 -51.66 -12.03
N ILE A 115 -53.69 -51.01 -11.33
CA ILE A 115 -52.81 -51.59 -10.30
C ILE A 115 -53.64 -52.24 -9.17
N ARG A 116 -54.62 -51.52 -8.60
CA ARG A 116 -55.49 -52.05 -7.54
C ARG A 116 -56.29 -53.28 -7.99
N ARG A 117 -56.79 -53.30 -9.23
CA ARG A 117 -57.48 -54.46 -9.82
C ARG A 117 -56.53 -55.63 -10.06
N GLY A 118 -55.31 -55.38 -10.53
CA GLY A 118 -54.27 -56.41 -10.66
C GLY A 118 -53.91 -57.06 -9.32
N LEU A 119 -53.62 -56.25 -8.31
CA LEU A 119 -53.33 -56.73 -6.94
C LEU A 119 -54.51 -57.49 -6.32
N LEU A 120 -55.77 -57.12 -6.62
CA LEU A 120 -56.95 -57.91 -6.26
C LEU A 120 -56.96 -59.30 -6.93
N ARG A 121 -56.65 -59.39 -8.23
CA ARG A 121 -56.54 -60.67 -8.97
C ARG A 121 -55.36 -61.54 -8.48
N ILE A 122 -54.27 -60.91 -8.04
CA ILE A 122 -53.12 -61.60 -7.43
C ILE A 122 -53.53 -62.20 -6.09
N ALA A 123 -54.07 -61.38 -5.17
CA ALA A 123 -54.50 -61.84 -3.85
C ALA A 123 -55.57 -62.94 -3.91
N ALA A 124 -56.53 -62.84 -4.83
CA ALA A 124 -57.55 -63.88 -5.04
C ALA A 124 -56.97 -65.23 -5.55
N GLY A 125 -55.77 -65.21 -6.17
CA GLY A 125 -55.08 -66.41 -6.64
C GLY A 125 -53.96 -66.92 -5.73
N GLN A 126 -53.65 -66.23 -4.62
CA GLN A 126 -52.58 -66.54 -3.66
C GLN A 126 -53.13 -66.36 -2.23
N LEU A 127 -54.18 -67.12 -1.87
CA LEU A 127 -54.82 -67.04 -0.55
C LEU A 127 -53.82 -67.29 0.59
N GLY A 128 -53.63 -66.29 1.45
CA GLY A 128 -52.84 -66.39 2.68
C GLY A 128 -51.38 -65.93 2.59
N LYS A 129 -50.85 -65.61 1.41
CA LYS A 129 -49.48 -65.08 1.29
C LYS A 129 -49.40 -63.58 1.55
N GLN A 130 -48.36 -63.16 2.27
CA GLN A 130 -48.05 -61.75 2.51
C GLN A 130 -47.45 -61.09 1.27
N ALA A 131 -47.53 -59.76 1.19
CA ALA A 131 -46.95 -58.98 0.08
C ALA A 131 -45.43 -59.17 -0.04
N GLU A 132 -44.77 -59.48 1.08
CA GLU A 132 -43.32 -59.68 1.21
C GLU A 132 -42.82 -61.00 0.61
N SER A 133 -43.70 -62.00 0.37
CA SER A 133 -43.35 -63.28 -0.26
C SER A 133 -43.73 -63.36 -1.75
N MET A 134 -43.84 -62.21 -2.43
CA MET A 134 -44.26 -62.09 -3.84
C MET A 134 -43.25 -61.32 -4.71
N VAL A 135 -42.86 -61.92 -5.84
CA VAL A 135 -42.15 -61.22 -6.93
C VAL A 135 -43.17 -60.42 -7.75
N PHE A 136 -43.34 -59.13 -7.44
CA PHE A 136 -44.39 -58.32 -8.06
C PHE A 136 -44.34 -58.26 -9.61
N PRO A 137 -43.19 -58.02 -10.27
CA PRO A 137 -43.15 -57.97 -11.74
C PRO A 137 -43.59 -59.30 -12.39
N LEU A 138 -43.30 -60.42 -11.74
CA LEU A 138 -43.65 -61.77 -12.22
C LEU A 138 -45.14 -62.06 -12.06
N GLU A 139 -45.73 -61.74 -10.91
CA GLU A 139 -47.18 -61.86 -10.67
C GLU A 139 -47.95 -60.90 -11.58
N PHE A 140 -47.46 -59.68 -11.81
CA PHE A 140 -48.03 -58.72 -12.74
C PHE A 140 -48.05 -59.25 -14.18
N LEU A 141 -46.91 -59.72 -14.70
CA LEU A 141 -46.81 -60.32 -16.04
C LEU A 141 -47.77 -61.52 -16.23
N GLN A 142 -48.09 -62.27 -15.17
CA GLN A 142 -49.04 -63.40 -15.25
C GLN A 142 -50.52 -62.98 -15.25
N LYS A 143 -50.87 -61.83 -14.65
CA LYS A 143 -52.26 -61.51 -14.22
C LYS A 143 -52.91 -60.38 -15.03
N PHE A 144 -52.11 -59.59 -15.73
CA PHE A 144 -52.57 -58.56 -16.66
C PHE A 144 -52.58 -59.07 -18.10
N LYS A 145 -53.56 -58.62 -18.88
CA LYS A 145 -53.68 -58.90 -20.32
C LYS A 145 -53.57 -57.59 -21.09
N ALA A 146 -53.22 -57.65 -22.37
CA ALA A 146 -53.25 -56.48 -23.26
C ALA A 146 -54.60 -55.71 -23.22
N THR A 147 -55.72 -56.42 -23.02
CA THR A 147 -57.07 -55.83 -22.86
C THR A 147 -57.28 -55.01 -21.58
N ASP A 148 -56.36 -55.04 -20.61
CA ASP A 148 -56.40 -54.18 -19.42
C ASP A 148 -55.78 -52.79 -19.66
N PHE A 149 -55.26 -52.53 -20.86
CA PHE A 149 -54.55 -51.31 -21.26
C PHE A 149 -55.32 -50.58 -22.37
N PRO A 150 -55.36 -49.22 -22.35
CA PRO A 150 -56.01 -48.42 -23.38
C PRO A 150 -55.23 -48.38 -24.70
N ASP A 151 -53.90 -48.55 -24.65
CA ASP A 151 -52.99 -48.49 -25.79
C ASP A 151 -52.06 -49.72 -25.80
N PRO A 152 -51.96 -50.47 -26.92
CA PRO A 152 -50.97 -51.54 -27.08
C PRO A 152 -49.52 -51.12 -26.80
N LEU A 153 -49.12 -49.89 -27.13
CA LEU A 153 -47.76 -49.39 -26.87
C LEU A 153 -47.50 -49.19 -25.36
N GLU A 154 -48.53 -48.79 -24.60
CA GLU A 154 -48.44 -48.73 -23.14
C GLU A 154 -48.27 -50.13 -22.52
N TYR A 155 -48.94 -51.14 -23.09
CA TYR A 155 -48.79 -52.53 -22.67
C TYR A 155 -47.37 -53.07 -22.94
N GLU A 156 -46.83 -52.83 -24.14
CA GLU A 156 -45.47 -53.23 -24.52
C GLU A 156 -44.42 -52.56 -23.61
N ALA A 157 -44.51 -51.23 -23.43
CA ALA A 157 -43.60 -50.50 -22.54
C ALA A 157 -43.68 -51.00 -21.08
N TRP A 158 -44.90 -51.28 -20.58
CA TRP A 158 -45.11 -51.86 -19.26
C TRP A 158 -44.54 -53.29 -19.15
N GLN A 159 -44.70 -54.11 -20.18
CA GLN A 159 -44.17 -55.48 -20.23
C GLN A 159 -42.63 -55.45 -20.19
N THR A 160 -42.00 -54.63 -21.04
CA THR A 160 -40.55 -54.41 -21.06
C THR A 160 -40.03 -53.90 -19.71
N ARG A 161 -40.73 -52.95 -19.07
CA ARG A 161 -40.40 -52.48 -17.71
C ARG A 161 -40.36 -53.62 -16.70
N ASN A 162 -41.34 -54.52 -16.70
CA ASN A 162 -41.37 -55.63 -15.74
C ASN A 162 -40.23 -56.64 -15.99
N PHE A 163 -39.80 -56.85 -17.24
CA PHE A 163 -38.58 -57.63 -17.51
C PHE A 163 -37.30 -56.94 -17.03
N LYS A 164 -37.15 -55.63 -17.28
CA LYS A 164 -36.04 -54.83 -16.73
C LYS A 164 -35.97 -54.89 -15.20
N LEU A 165 -37.11 -54.91 -14.51
CA LEU A 165 -37.16 -55.04 -13.04
C LEU A 165 -36.69 -56.43 -12.57
N LEU A 166 -37.09 -57.51 -13.26
CA LEU A 166 -36.60 -58.86 -12.98
C LEU A 166 -35.10 -58.99 -13.27
N GLU A 167 -34.61 -58.34 -14.33
CA GLU A 167 -33.18 -58.27 -14.66
C GLU A 167 -32.41 -57.52 -13.56
N ALA A 168 -32.83 -56.30 -13.24
CA ALA A 168 -32.20 -55.47 -12.22
C ALA A 168 -32.16 -56.17 -10.86
N GLY A 169 -33.28 -56.74 -10.40
CA GLY A 169 -33.41 -57.29 -9.04
C GLY A 169 -32.90 -58.73 -8.86
N LEU A 170 -32.95 -59.58 -9.89
CA LEU A 170 -32.58 -61.01 -9.76
C LEU A 170 -31.28 -61.39 -10.47
N LEU A 171 -30.74 -60.53 -11.36
CA LEU A 171 -29.54 -60.84 -12.15
C LEU A 171 -28.40 -59.84 -12.00
N VAL A 172 -28.70 -58.55 -11.84
CA VAL A 172 -27.69 -57.48 -11.70
C VAL A 172 -27.43 -57.17 -10.23
N HIS A 173 -28.49 -56.90 -9.46
CA HIS A 173 -28.44 -56.50 -8.04
C HIS A 173 -29.24 -57.45 -7.12
N PRO A 174 -28.97 -58.77 -7.11
CA PRO A 174 -29.62 -59.69 -6.17
C PRO A 174 -29.01 -59.58 -4.77
N LEU A 175 -29.85 -59.58 -3.73
CA LEU A 175 -29.39 -59.54 -2.32
C LEU A 175 -28.40 -60.66 -2.00
N VAL A 176 -28.62 -61.88 -2.53
CA VAL A 176 -27.68 -62.99 -2.39
C VAL A 176 -26.81 -63.10 -3.66
N PRO A 177 -25.48 -62.92 -3.58
CA PRO A 177 -24.60 -62.95 -4.74
C PRO A 177 -24.72 -64.21 -5.60
N LEU A 178 -24.62 -64.04 -6.92
CA LEU A 178 -24.73 -65.13 -7.89
C LEU A 178 -23.38 -65.80 -8.17
N LYS A 179 -23.38 -67.14 -8.21
CA LYS A 179 -22.22 -67.91 -8.72
C LYS A 179 -22.26 -67.93 -10.24
N LYS A 180 -21.10 -67.86 -10.90
CA LYS A 180 -21.00 -67.87 -12.38
C LYS A 180 -21.61 -69.14 -13.03
N SER A 181 -21.69 -70.23 -12.26
CA SER A 181 -22.30 -71.51 -12.63
C SER A 181 -23.81 -71.62 -12.35
N ASP A 182 -24.48 -70.55 -11.90
CA ASP A 182 -25.91 -70.60 -11.57
C ASP A 182 -26.78 -70.80 -12.82
N ILE A 183 -27.37 -72.00 -12.90
CA ILE A 183 -28.20 -72.45 -14.03
C ILE A 183 -29.52 -71.65 -14.09
N SER A 184 -30.10 -71.25 -12.95
CA SER A 184 -31.32 -70.45 -12.92
C SER A 184 -31.07 -69.04 -13.41
N ALA A 185 -29.93 -68.43 -13.06
CA ALA A 185 -29.52 -67.12 -13.57
C ALA A 185 -29.24 -67.13 -15.07
N GLN A 186 -28.54 -68.16 -15.58
CA GLN A 186 -28.30 -68.32 -17.02
C GLN A 186 -29.61 -68.52 -17.80
N ARG A 187 -30.56 -69.30 -17.26
CA ARG A 187 -31.89 -69.47 -17.84
C ARG A 187 -32.69 -68.17 -17.85
N LEU A 188 -32.70 -67.41 -16.75
CA LEU A 188 -33.43 -66.14 -16.68
C LEU A 188 -32.87 -65.10 -17.67
N ARG A 189 -31.54 -64.98 -17.81
CA ARG A 189 -30.91 -64.12 -18.85
C ARG A 189 -31.40 -64.46 -20.25
N LYS A 190 -31.44 -65.75 -20.60
CA LYS A 190 -31.92 -66.20 -21.93
C LYS A 190 -33.39 -65.84 -22.16
N ILE A 191 -34.24 -66.06 -21.15
CA ILE A 191 -35.69 -65.77 -21.22
C ILE A 191 -35.95 -64.25 -21.33
N ILE A 192 -35.15 -63.42 -20.65
CA ILE A 192 -35.26 -61.96 -20.74
C ILE A 192 -34.77 -61.45 -22.11
N GLN A 193 -33.71 -62.03 -22.68
CA GLN A 193 -33.31 -61.74 -24.06
C GLN A 193 -34.40 -62.13 -25.07
N GLU A 194 -34.96 -63.34 -24.96
CA GLU A 194 -36.10 -63.81 -25.78
C GLU A 194 -37.32 -62.88 -25.65
N ALA A 195 -37.50 -62.22 -24.50
CA ALA A 195 -38.56 -61.23 -24.28
C ALA A 195 -38.26 -59.86 -24.89
N TYR A 196 -37.01 -59.39 -24.85
CA TYR A 196 -36.58 -58.16 -25.56
C TYR A 196 -36.62 -58.33 -27.09
N ASP A 197 -36.37 -59.54 -27.60
CA ASP A 197 -36.50 -59.89 -29.01
C ASP A 197 -37.97 -60.09 -29.46
N GLY A 198 -38.94 -59.86 -28.56
CA GLY A 198 -40.39 -59.93 -28.85
C GLY A 198 -40.96 -61.35 -28.98
N GLN A 199 -40.22 -62.39 -28.62
CA GLN A 199 -40.57 -63.80 -28.89
C GLN A 199 -41.29 -64.52 -27.73
N LEU A 200 -41.63 -63.81 -26.65
CA LEU A 200 -42.17 -64.40 -25.43
C LEU A 200 -43.69 -64.24 -25.26
N GLU A 201 -44.44 -65.34 -25.37
CA GLU A 201 -45.87 -65.36 -25.03
C GLU A 201 -46.11 -65.26 -23.51
N THR A 202 -46.77 -64.20 -23.05
CA THR A 202 -47.11 -63.91 -21.64
C THR A 202 -48.43 -64.54 -21.14
N GLY A 203 -49.01 -65.46 -21.91
CA GLY A 203 -50.28 -66.12 -21.54
C GLY A 203 -50.21 -66.88 -20.20
N TRP A 204 -51.30 -66.83 -19.42
CA TRP A 204 -51.40 -67.45 -18.08
C TRP A 204 -50.95 -68.92 -17.99
N ASN A 205 -51.07 -69.68 -19.09
CA ASN A 205 -50.69 -71.09 -19.21
C ASN A 205 -49.55 -71.36 -20.22
N SER A 206 -48.86 -70.33 -20.74
CA SER A 206 -47.78 -70.55 -21.71
C SER A 206 -46.59 -71.26 -21.05
N GLU A 207 -45.93 -72.14 -21.80
CA GLU A 207 -44.76 -72.86 -21.29
C GLU A 207 -43.60 -71.90 -20.97
N SER A 208 -43.46 -70.83 -21.78
CA SER A 208 -42.56 -69.69 -21.55
C SER A 208 -42.80 -69.03 -20.18
N MET A 209 -44.05 -68.71 -19.82
CA MET A 209 -44.36 -68.08 -18.54
C MET A 209 -44.08 -69.02 -17.35
N GLN A 210 -44.29 -70.33 -17.51
CA GLN A 210 -43.91 -71.31 -16.48
C GLN A 210 -42.39 -71.46 -16.32
N ARG A 211 -41.62 -71.40 -17.43
CA ARG A 211 -40.15 -71.42 -17.41
C ARG A 211 -39.62 -70.16 -16.72
N LEU A 212 -40.17 -68.99 -17.05
CA LEU A 212 -39.86 -67.70 -16.40
C LEU A 212 -40.15 -67.78 -14.90
N ARG A 213 -41.35 -68.22 -14.51
CA ARG A 213 -41.76 -68.33 -13.10
C ARG A 213 -40.84 -69.27 -12.31
N ARG A 214 -40.45 -70.42 -12.88
CA ARG A 214 -39.49 -71.33 -12.23
C ARG A 214 -38.11 -70.70 -12.05
N ALA A 215 -37.59 -70.01 -13.06
CA ALA A 215 -36.28 -69.36 -12.99
C ALA A 215 -36.27 -68.18 -12.00
N ALA A 216 -37.27 -67.29 -12.08
CA ALA A 216 -37.37 -66.12 -11.21
C ALA A 216 -37.60 -66.48 -9.73
N MET A 217 -38.55 -67.38 -9.43
CA MET A 217 -38.78 -67.83 -8.05
C MET A 217 -37.57 -68.58 -7.47
N SER A 218 -36.85 -69.36 -8.29
CA SER A 218 -35.60 -70.03 -7.88
C SER A 218 -34.46 -69.07 -7.53
N LEU A 219 -34.52 -67.81 -7.96
CA LEU A 219 -33.54 -66.78 -7.64
C LEU A 219 -34.01 -65.90 -6.49
N ALA A 220 -35.31 -65.58 -6.43
CA ALA A 220 -35.89 -64.72 -5.40
C ALA A 220 -36.01 -65.40 -4.02
N CYS A 221 -36.34 -66.69 -3.96
CA CYS A 221 -36.46 -67.45 -2.71
C CYS A 221 -35.11 -68.03 -2.23
N ARG A 222 -33.99 -67.36 -2.53
CA ARG A 222 -32.65 -67.75 -2.06
C ARG A 222 -32.39 -67.06 -0.71
N SER A 223 -32.73 -67.72 0.40
CA SER A 223 -32.45 -67.18 1.74
C SER A 223 -30.98 -67.33 2.14
N LEU A 224 -30.52 -66.47 3.06
CA LEU A 224 -29.25 -66.65 3.79
C LEU A 224 -29.37 -67.68 4.94
N THR A 225 -30.60 -68.06 5.34
CA THR A 225 -30.86 -68.96 6.49
C THR A 225 -31.93 -69.99 6.12
N GLU A 226 -31.77 -71.24 6.56
CA GLU A 226 -32.53 -72.39 6.02
C GLU A 226 -34.05 -72.45 6.35
N THR A 227 -34.64 -71.40 6.94
CA THR A 227 -35.98 -71.46 7.56
C THR A 227 -36.94 -70.29 7.26
N SER A 228 -36.63 -69.36 6.35
CA SER A 228 -37.54 -68.24 6.01
C SER A 228 -38.23 -68.39 4.65
N ASP A 229 -39.52 -68.00 4.59
CA ASP A 229 -40.37 -67.99 3.38
C ASP A 229 -40.28 -66.62 2.65
N GLU A 230 -39.09 -66.02 2.69
CA GLU A 230 -38.77 -64.66 2.24
C GLU A 230 -38.48 -64.60 0.72
N CYS A 231 -38.77 -63.46 0.09
CA CYS A 231 -38.71 -63.30 -1.37
C CYS A 231 -37.91 -62.05 -1.77
N HIS A 232 -36.63 -62.24 -2.04
CA HIS A 232 -35.68 -61.19 -2.37
C HIS A 232 -35.74 -60.84 -3.87
N TRP A 233 -36.42 -59.75 -4.23
CA TRP A 233 -36.53 -59.30 -5.63
C TRP A 233 -36.31 -57.79 -5.84
N ALA A 234 -36.46 -56.96 -4.80
CA ALA A 234 -36.34 -55.50 -4.86
C ALA A 234 -35.59 -54.91 -3.66
N ASP A 235 -35.02 -55.77 -2.83
CA ASP A 235 -34.29 -55.50 -1.60
C ASP A 235 -32.76 -55.51 -1.80
N GLY A 236 -32.28 -56.00 -2.94
CA GLY A 236 -30.87 -55.94 -3.32
C GLY A 236 -30.41 -54.53 -3.70
N PHE A 237 -29.17 -54.22 -3.31
CA PHE A 237 -28.54 -52.92 -3.47
C PHE A 237 -27.97 -52.70 -4.88
N PRO A 238 -28.17 -51.53 -5.53
CA PRO A 238 -28.87 -50.32 -5.06
C PRO A 238 -30.32 -50.20 -5.57
N LEU A 239 -30.91 -51.25 -6.17
CA LEU A 239 -32.26 -51.20 -6.77
C LEU A 239 -33.31 -50.78 -5.72
N ASN A 240 -33.21 -51.34 -4.51
CA ASN A 240 -34.00 -50.95 -3.36
C ASN A 240 -34.05 -49.43 -3.14
N LEU A 241 -32.90 -48.78 -3.09
CA LEU A 241 -32.78 -47.35 -2.81
C LEU A 241 -33.22 -46.48 -3.99
N HIS A 242 -33.06 -46.94 -5.23
CA HIS A 242 -33.61 -46.22 -6.39
C HIS A 242 -35.14 -46.21 -6.38
N ILE A 243 -35.79 -47.32 -5.98
CA ILE A 243 -37.25 -47.38 -5.78
C ILE A 243 -37.65 -46.55 -4.55
N TYR A 244 -36.93 -46.69 -3.43
CA TYR A 244 -37.24 -45.98 -2.19
C TYR A 244 -37.05 -44.46 -2.30
N LYS A 245 -36.05 -43.99 -3.05
CA LYS A 245 -35.87 -42.56 -3.36
C LYS A 245 -37.11 -41.96 -4.00
N MET A 246 -37.75 -42.67 -4.94
CA MET A 246 -39.00 -42.20 -5.56
C MET A 246 -40.15 -42.10 -4.55
N LEU A 247 -40.20 -42.98 -3.55
CA LEU A 247 -41.16 -42.89 -2.45
C LEU A 247 -40.90 -41.69 -1.53
N VAL A 248 -39.63 -41.39 -1.21
CA VAL A 248 -39.25 -40.23 -0.37
C VAL A 248 -39.56 -38.91 -1.07
N GLU A 249 -39.48 -38.85 -2.40
CA GLU A 249 -39.93 -37.69 -3.18
C GLU A 249 -41.45 -37.40 -3.02
N ALA A 250 -42.22 -38.31 -2.42
CA ALA A 250 -43.64 -38.10 -2.10
C ALA A 250 -43.89 -37.31 -0.80
N CYS A 251 -42.84 -36.97 -0.04
CA CYS A 251 -42.93 -36.14 1.18
C CYS A 251 -42.86 -34.62 0.91
N PHE A 252 -42.73 -34.21 -0.35
CA PHE A 252 -42.48 -32.82 -0.77
C PHE A 252 -43.53 -32.34 -1.77
N ASP A 253 -43.94 -31.08 -1.65
CA ASP A 253 -45.00 -30.53 -2.49
C ASP A 253 -44.57 -30.32 -3.96
N GLY A 254 -45.57 -30.29 -4.86
CA GLY A 254 -45.44 -30.16 -6.30
C GLY A 254 -45.12 -28.75 -6.81
N GLU A 255 -45.56 -27.70 -6.11
CA GLU A 255 -45.44 -26.31 -6.60
C GLU A 255 -44.22 -25.60 -5.99
N ASP A 256 -44.04 -25.66 -4.67
CA ASP A 256 -42.99 -24.90 -3.96
C ASP A 256 -41.80 -25.78 -3.47
N GLY A 257 -41.91 -27.11 -3.52
CA GLY A 257 -40.85 -28.04 -3.06
C GLY A 257 -40.67 -28.10 -1.54
N THR A 258 -41.58 -27.49 -0.79
CA THR A 258 -41.63 -27.48 0.68
C THR A 258 -42.02 -28.85 1.25
N LEU A 259 -41.79 -29.02 2.55
CA LEU A 259 -42.22 -30.20 3.30
C LEU A 259 -43.74 -30.19 3.51
N LEU A 260 -44.38 -31.36 3.45
CA LEU A 260 -45.83 -31.49 3.71
C LEU A 260 -46.16 -31.40 5.20
N ASP A 261 -47.25 -30.70 5.53
CA ASP A 261 -47.80 -30.65 6.90
C ASP A 261 -48.17 -32.05 7.41
N GLU A 262 -48.70 -32.93 6.57
CA GLU A 262 -49.08 -34.32 6.92
C GLU A 262 -47.94 -35.35 6.73
N ILE A 263 -46.67 -34.95 6.87
CA ILE A 263 -45.51 -35.85 6.65
C ILE A 263 -45.56 -37.12 7.49
N ASP A 264 -46.03 -37.07 8.74
CA ASP A 264 -46.15 -38.26 9.60
C ASP A 264 -47.07 -39.33 8.99
N GLU A 265 -48.17 -38.93 8.35
CA GLU A 265 -49.08 -39.84 7.65
C GLU A 265 -48.46 -40.43 6.38
N VAL A 266 -47.65 -39.65 5.64
CA VAL A 266 -46.86 -40.15 4.50
C VAL A 266 -45.83 -41.17 4.97
N MET A 267 -45.11 -40.86 6.07
CA MET A 267 -44.07 -41.70 6.63
C MET A 267 -44.60 -43.05 7.13
N GLU A 268 -45.78 -43.08 7.77
CA GLU A 268 -46.47 -44.33 8.13
C GLU A 268 -46.92 -45.17 6.93
N LEU A 269 -47.11 -44.56 5.75
CA LEU A 269 -47.30 -45.32 4.50
C LEU A 269 -45.96 -45.85 3.97
N LEU A 270 -44.89 -45.05 3.99
CA LEU A 270 -43.57 -45.46 3.49
C LEU A 270 -42.96 -46.61 4.30
N LYS A 271 -43.12 -46.59 5.63
CA LYS A 271 -42.66 -47.67 6.53
C LYS A 271 -43.19 -49.06 6.16
N LYS A 272 -44.37 -49.15 5.52
CA LYS A 272 -44.94 -50.43 5.08
C LYS A 272 -44.15 -51.07 3.93
N THR A 273 -43.43 -50.27 3.15
CA THR A 273 -42.61 -50.76 2.02
C THR A 273 -41.23 -51.27 2.45
N TRP A 274 -40.83 -51.00 3.70
CA TRP A 274 -39.48 -51.27 4.20
C TRP A 274 -39.09 -52.75 4.10
N VAL A 275 -39.98 -53.67 4.47
CA VAL A 275 -39.69 -55.11 4.41
C VAL A 275 -39.53 -55.61 2.96
N ILE A 276 -40.31 -55.08 2.01
CA ILE A 276 -40.23 -55.46 0.58
C ILE A 276 -38.95 -54.93 -0.09
N LEU A 277 -38.43 -53.80 0.41
CA LEU A 277 -37.25 -53.12 -0.15
C LEU A 277 -35.98 -53.32 0.70
N GLY A 278 -36.01 -54.09 1.79
CA GLY A 278 -34.87 -54.21 2.72
C GLY A 278 -34.42 -52.88 3.34
N VAL A 279 -35.29 -51.88 3.42
CA VAL A 279 -34.95 -50.54 3.94
C VAL A 279 -35.12 -50.52 5.46
N ASN A 280 -34.11 -50.02 6.17
CA ASN A 280 -34.17 -49.79 7.61
C ASN A 280 -34.21 -48.28 7.94
N GLN A 281 -34.36 -47.93 9.22
CA GLN A 281 -34.41 -46.53 9.68
C GLN A 281 -33.16 -45.73 9.26
N MET A 282 -31.97 -46.35 9.24
CA MET A 282 -30.70 -45.68 8.91
C MET A 282 -30.63 -45.34 7.42
N LEU A 283 -31.00 -46.27 6.54
CA LEU A 283 -31.12 -46.04 5.10
C LEU A 283 -32.19 -45.00 4.78
N HIS A 284 -33.31 -44.98 5.54
CA HIS A 284 -34.30 -43.91 5.45
C HIS A 284 -33.71 -42.55 5.84
N ASN A 285 -33.07 -42.44 7.03
CA ASN A 285 -32.46 -41.21 7.53
C ASN A 285 -31.48 -40.62 6.49
N LEU A 286 -30.66 -41.47 5.88
CA LEU A 286 -29.71 -41.08 4.84
C LEU A 286 -30.40 -40.59 3.55
N CYS A 287 -31.35 -41.37 3.01
CA CYS A 287 -32.10 -41.00 1.80
C CYS A 287 -32.92 -39.72 1.99
N PHE A 288 -33.49 -39.53 3.18
CA PHE A 288 -34.31 -38.38 3.51
C PHE A 288 -33.46 -37.13 3.80
N THR A 289 -32.29 -37.26 4.43
CA THR A 289 -31.30 -36.17 4.56
C THR A 289 -30.89 -35.66 3.18
N TRP A 290 -30.63 -36.57 2.23
CA TRP A 290 -30.35 -36.19 0.84
C TRP A 290 -31.53 -35.45 0.19
N ALA A 291 -32.77 -35.96 0.35
CA ALA A 291 -33.95 -35.36 -0.26
C ALA A 291 -34.22 -33.94 0.27
N LEU A 292 -34.16 -33.74 1.60
CA LEU A 292 -34.30 -32.43 2.24
C LEU A 292 -33.27 -31.43 1.71
N PHE A 293 -32.00 -31.85 1.61
CA PHE A 293 -30.93 -31.00 1.08
C PHE A 293 -31.10 -30.69 -0.41
N ASN A 294 -31.47 -31.68 -1.23
CA ASN A 294 -31.67 -31.47 -2.67
C ASN A 294 -32.86 -30.53 -2.94
N HIS A 295 -33.96 -30.61 -2.18
CA HIS A 295 -35.07 -29.65 -2.29
C HIS A 295 -34.70 -28.25 -1.78
N PHE A 296 -33.86 -28.13 -0.74
CA PHE A 296 -33.26 -26.85 -0.35
C PHE A 296 -32.43 -26.21 -1.49
N VAL A 297 -31.68 -27.01 -2.26
CA VAL A 297 -30.92 -26.52 -3.42
C VAL A 297 -31.86 -26.11 -4.57
N ILE A 298 -32.85 -26.94 -4.91
CA ILE A 298 -33.80 -26.69 -6.03
C ILE A 298 -34.67 -25.44 -5.75
N SER A 299 -35.14 -25.26 -4.52
CA SER A 299 -35.87 -24.06 -4.05
C SER A 299 -35.02 -22.77 -3.99
N GLY A 300 -33.77 -22.82 -4.46
CA GLY A 300 -32.91 -21.64 -4.56
C GLY A 300 -32.36 -21.12 -3.24
N GLN A 301 -32.43 -21.91 -2.16
CA GLN A 301 -32.14 -21.53 -0.77
C GLN A 301 -33.20 -20.59 -0.14
N ALA A 302 -34.45 -20.61 -0.63
CA ALA A 302 -35.53 -19.81 -0.07
C ALA A 302 -36.03 -20.35 1.28
N ASP A 303 -36.12 -21.68 1.40
CA ASP A 303 -36.65 -22.37 2.59
C ASP A 303 -35.54 -22.62 3.62
N LYS A 304 -35.71 -22.09 4.84
CA LYS A 304 -34.76 -22.27 5.95
C LYS A 304 -35.11 -23.47 6.84
N GLU A 305 -36.35 -23.92 6.79
CA GLU A 305 -36.86 -25.05 7.57
C GLU A 305 -36.30 -26.35 6.98
N LEU A 306 -36.23 -26.50 5.65
CA LEU A 306 -35.52 -27.62 5.00
C LEU A 306 -34.04 -27.71 5.38
N LEU A 307 -33.34 -26.57 5.50
CA LEU A 307 -31.92 -26.55 5.86
C LEU A 307 -31.69 -26.99 7.32
N SER A 308 -32.51 -26.48 8.25
CA SER A 308 -32.44 -26.87 9.66
C SER A 308 -32.93 -28.30 9.90
N ALA A 309 -33.94 -28.78 9.17
CA ALA A 309 -34.36 -30.18 9.15
C ALA A 309 -33.22 -31.10 8.67
N THR A 310 -32.52 -30.71 7.60
CA THR A 310 -31.32 -31.41 7.11
C THR A 310 -30.25 -31.50 8.19
N GLN A 311 -29.95 -30.39 8.87
CA GLN A 311 -28.96 -30.34 9.96
C GLN A 311 -29.35 -31.26 11.13
N ASN A 312 -30.62 -31.24 11.55
CA ASN A 312 -31.12 -32.08 12.64
C ASN A 312 -31.07 -33.58 12.30
N LEU A 313 -31.45 -33.96 11.07
CA LEU A 313 -31.42 -35.35 10.63
C LEU A 313 -29.98 -35.85 10.40
N LEU A 314 -29.07 -34.98 9.95
CA LEU A 314 -27.65 -35.28 9.81
C LEU A 314 -27.01 -35.67 11.16
N VAL A 315 -27.47 -35.13 12.30
CA VAL A 315 -27.04 -35.57 13.65
C VAL A 315 -27.42 -37.03 13.92
N GLN A 316 -28.56 -37.51 13.40
CA GLN A 316 -28.94 -38.92 13.50
C GLN A 316 -28.05 -39.77 12.58
N VAL A 317 -27.85 -39.33 11.32
CA VAL A 317 -26.95 -40.00 10.36
C VAL A 317 -25.50 -40.11 10.89
N ILE A 318 -25.01 -39.13 11.65
CA ILE A 318 -23.70 -39.18 12.35
C ILE A 318 -23.65 -40.33 13.37
N ASN A 319 -24.74 -40.56 14.12
CA ASN A 319 -24.78 -41.63 15.11
C ASN A 319 -24.93 -43.00 14.43
N ASP A 320 -25.80 -43.07 13.43
CA ASP A 320 -26.04 -44.25 12.58
C ASP A 320 -24.73 -44.73 11.92
N ALA A 321 -23.93 -43.81 11.38
CA ALA A 321 -22.62 -44.08 10.76
C ALA A 321 -21.57 -44.65 11.72
N LYS A 322 -21.68 -44.42 13.04
CA LYS A 322 -20.75 -44.94 14.05
C LYS A 322 -21.11 -46.35 14.54
N ILE A 323 -22.33 -46.81 14.24
CA ILE A 323 -22.88 -48.07 14.76
C ILE A 323 -22.80 -49.19 13.72
N THR A 324 -22.98 -48.87 12.43
CA THR A 324 -22.97 -49.89 11.37
C THR A 324 -21.60 -50.12 10.75
N GLU A 325 -21.38 -51.36 10.30
CA GLU A 325 -20.22 -51.78 9.51
C GLU A 325 -20.63 -52.28 8.11
N ASP A 326 -21.89 -52.05 7.73
CA ASP A 326 -22.46 -52.43 6.42
C ASP A 326 -21.78 -51.68 5.26
N PRO A 327 -21.08 -52.37 4.33
CA PRO A 327 -20.43 -51.74 3.19
C PRO A 327 -21.39 -50.97 2.28
N ASP A 328 -22.59 -51.51 2.02
CA ASP A 328 -23.54 -50.90 1.08
C ASP A 328 -24.09 -49.57 1.63
N TYR A 329 -24.28 -49.50 2.96
CA TYR A 329 -24.60 -48.25 3.66
C TYR A 329 -23.42 -47.26 3.59
N CYS A 330 -22.20 -47.70 3.85
CA CYS A 330 -21.00 -46.87 3.85
C CYS A 330 -20.70 -46.22 2.48
N ASP A 331 -20.97 -46.94 1.38
CA ASP A 331 -20.77 -46.42 0.02
C ASP A 331 -21.77 -45.30 -0.32
N VAL A 332 -23.07 -45.48 0.01
CA VAL A 332 -24.07 -44.41 -0.19
C VAL A 332 -23.86 -43.27 0.78
N LEU A 333 -23.48 -43.54 2.02
CA LEU A 333 -23.16 -42.51 3.01
C LEU A 333 -22.03 -41.62 2.48
N SER A 334 -20.91 -42.23 2.06
CA SER A 334 -19.75 -41.50 1.56
C SER A 334 -20.08 -40.70 0.30
N SER A 335 -20.85 -41.27 -0.63
CA SER A 335 -21.31 -40.59 -1.85
C SER A 335 -22.26 -39.42 -1.55
N THR A 336 -23.23 -39.62 -0.66
CA THR A 336 -24.21 -38.61 -0.24
C THR A 336 -23.53 -37.44 0.47
N LEU A 337 -22.71 -37.73 1.46
CA LEU A 337 -21.99 -36.71 2.23
C LEU A 337 -20.99 -35.95 1.36
N SER A 338 -20.33 -36.61 0.41
CA SER A 338 -19.40 -35.93 -0.51
C SER A 338 -20.10 -34.93 -1.42
N LEU A 339 -21.32 -35.21 -1.88
CA LEU A 339 -22.11 -34.27 -2.68
C LEU A 339 -22.64 -33.09 -1.86
N ILE A 340 -23.12 -33.35 -0.63
CA ILE A 340 -23.56 -32.30 0.31
C ILE A 340 -22.37 -31.40 0.70
N MET A 341 -21.25 -32.01 1.08
CA MET A 341 -20.00 -31.32 1.43
C MET A 341 -19.50 -30.49 0.23
N GLY A 342 -19.34 -31.08 -0.96
CA GLY A 342 -18.84 -30.36 -2.14
C GLY A 342 -19.71 -29.17 -2.56
N TRP A 343 -21.03 -29.24 -2.38
CA TRP A 343 -21.91 -28.09 -2.65
C TRP A 343 -21.81 -27.00 -1.58
N THR A 344 -21.78 -27.38 -0.30
CA THR A 344 -21.66 -26.43 0.82
C THR A 344 -20.29 -25.76 0.85
N GLU A 345 -19.20 -26.53 0.71
CA GLU A 345 -17.83 -26.01 0.66
C GLU A 345 -17.63 -25.04 -0.49
N LYS A 346 -18.18 -25.31 -1.69
CA LYS A 346 -18.09 -24.37 -2.83
C LYS A 346 -18.65 -22.98 -2.50
N ARG A 347 -19.68 -22.90 -1.65
CA ARG A 347 -20.26 -21.64 -1.16
C ARG A 347 -19.45 -21.02 -0.02
N LEU A 348 -18.91 -21.84 0.88
CA LEU A 348 -18.10 -21.36 2.00
C LEU A 348 -16.71 -20.87 1.55
N LEU A 349 -16.09 -21.49 0.56
CA LEU A 349 -14.83 -21.05 -0.05
C LEU A 349 -14.93 -19.66 -0.74
N ALA A 350 -16.14 -19.17 -0.99
CA ALA A 350 -16.44 -17.85 -1.56
C ALA A 350 -17.61 -17.17 -0.79
N TYR A 351 -17.63 -17.27 0.54
CA TYR A 351 -18.75 -16.75 1.34
C TYR A 351 -18.95 -15.22 1.22
N HIS A 352 -17.89 -14.47 0.89
CA HIS A 352 -17.96 -13.01 0.69
C HIS A 352 -18.88 -12.61 -0.48
N GLU A 353 -19.03 -13.48 -1.48
CA GLU A 353 -19.94 -13.33 -2.62
C GLU A 353 -21.31 -13.97 -2.35
N THR A 354 -21.30 -15.16 -1.75
CA THR A 354 -22.52 -15.96 -1.55
C THR A 354 -23.43 -15.39 -0.46
N PHE A 355 -22.85 -14.78 0.58
CA PHE A 355 -23.58 -14.32 1.76
C PHE A 355 -23.55 -12.80 1.93
N SER A 356 -24.71 -12.25 2.23
CA SER A 356 -24.98 -10.83 2.49
C SER A 356 -25.79 -10.68 3.78
N THR A 357 -26.20 -9.45 4.11
CA THR A 357 -27.03 -9.16 5.31
C THR A 357 -28.33 -9.96 5.37
N SER A 358 -28.90 -10.40 4.25
CA SER A 358 -30.22 -11.06 4.20
C SER A 358 -30.18 -12.58 4.46
N ASN A 359 -29.08 -13.25 4.14
CA ASN A 359 -28.94 -14.71 4.24
C ASN A 359 -27.83 -15.18 5.20
N ILE A 360 -27.20 -14.27 5.95
CA ILE A 360 -26.14 -14.57 6.93
C ILE A 360 -26.54 -15.62 7.97
N HIS A 361 -27.82 -15.72 8.35
CA HIS A 361 -28.29 -16.74 9.30
C HIS A 361 -28.10 -18.16 8.76
N SER A 362 -28.40 -18.39 7.47
CA SER A 362 -28.21 -19.68 6.80
C SER A 362 -26.73 -20.08 6.64
N MET A 363 -25.79 -19.13 6.82
CA MET A 363 -24.36 -19.44 6.84
C MET A 363 -23.99 -20.31 8.03
N ALA A 364 -24.62 -20.10 9.20
CA ALA A 364 -24.34 -20.91 10.38
C ALA A 364 -24.72 -22.38 10.15
N ASP A 365 -25.89 -22.62 9.56
CA ASP A 365 -26.41 -23.97 9.33
C ASP A 365 -25.62 -24.66 8.21
N MET A 366 -25.25 -23.94 7.13
CA MET A 366 -24.36 -24.45 6.08
C MET A 366 -22.97 -24.79 6.60
N VAL A 367 -22.37 -23.97 7.49
CA VAL A 367 -21.09 -24.29 8.14
C VAL A 367 -21.23 -25.53 9.01
N SER A 368 -22.31 -25.66 9.78
CA SER A 368 -22.57 -26.85 10.59
C SER A 368 -22.68 -28.11 9.73
N ILE A 369 -23.43 -28.05 8.62
CA ILE A 369 -23.60 -29.19 7.70
C ILE A 369 -22.25 -29.54 7.07
N ALA A 370 -21.50 -28.57 6.53
CA ALA A 370 -20.20 -28.81 5.91
C ALA A 370 -19.20 -29.47 6.87
N ILE A 371 -19.13 -29.00 8.13
CA ILE A 371 -18.28 -29.60 9.16
C ILE A 371 -18.76 -31.01 9.52
N SER A 372 -20.06 -31.20 9.76
CA SER A 372 -20.63 -32.50 10.11
C SER A 372 -20.38 -33.54 9.01
N THR A 373 -20.60 -33.20 7.74
CA THR A 373 -20.31 -34.10 6.61
C THR A 373 -18.82 -34.38 6.47
N ALA A 374 -17.97 -33.36 6.65
CA ALA A 374 -16.53 -33.49 6.57
C ALA A 374 -15.93 -34.39 7.65
N MET A 375 -16.40 -34.30 8.89
CA MET A 375 -15.91 -35.12 9.99
C MET A 375 -16.21 -36.60 9.77
N ILE A 376 -17.42 -36.95 9.33
CA ILE A 376 -17.78 -38.36 9.04
C ILE A 376 -16.90 -38.92 7.91
N LEU A 377 -16.66 -38.14 6.84
CA LEU A 377 -15.83 -38.58 5.72
C LEU A 377 -14.35 -38.78 6.13
N VAL A 378 -13.85 -38.02 7.10
CA VAL A 378 -12.51 -38.22 7.67
C VAL A 378 -12.47 -39.45 8.57
N ASP A 379 -13.42 -39.60 9.49
CA ASP A 379 -13.53 -40.75 10.41
C ASP A 379 -13.75 -42.09 9.64
N ASN A 380 -14.43 -42.06 8.48
CA ASN A 380 -14.62 -43.23 7.62
C ASN A 380 -13.38 -43.59 6.77
N MET A 381 -12.47 -42.64 6.53
CA MET A 381 -11.23 -42.88 5.78
C MET A 381 -10.02 -43.21 6.68
N SER A 382 -10.12 -43.02 8.00
CA SER A 382 -9.07 -43.41 8.94
C SER A 382 -9.23 -44.87 9.40
N TYR A 383 -8.15 -45.64 9.33
CA TYR A 383 -8.10 -47.01 9.87
C TYR A 383 -8.27 -47.07 11.40
N ASP A 384 -8.13 -45.93 12.09
CA ASP A 384 -8.44 -45.75 13.50
C ASP A 384 -9.71 -44.90 13.60
N ARG A 385 -10.84 -45.50 14.01
CA ARG A 385 -12.19 -44.87 13.92
C ARG A 385 -12.49 -43.87 15.05
N HIS A 386 -11.51 -43.49 15.86
CA HIS A 386 -11.69 -42.60 17.02
C HIS A 386 -10.62 -41.51 17.11
N LEU A 387 -10.69 -40.53 16.20
CA LEU A 387 -9.92 -39.29 16.31
C LEU A 387 -10.20 -38.60 17.66
N GLY A 388 -9.17 -38.19 18.39
CA GLY A 388 -9.31 -37.60 19.72
C GLY A 388 -10.04 -36.25 19.67
N ARG A 389 -10.81 -35.90 20.72
CA ARG A 389 -11.58 -34.62 20.76
C ARG A 389 -10.73 -33.39 20.42
N LYS A 390 -9.44 -33.39 20.74
CA LYS A 390 -8.50 -32.31 20.39
C LYS A 390 -8.16 -32.29 18.89
N GLU A 391 -7.85 -33.45 18.32
CA GLU A 391 -7.55 -33.61 16.90
C GLU A 391 -8.77 -33.27 16.03
N GLN A 392 -9.97 -33.65 16.46
CA GLN A 392 -11.23 -33.25 15.83
C GLN A 392 -11.38 -31.71 15.80
N ALA A 393 -11.08 -31.03 16.92
CA ALA A 393 -11.09 -29.57 16.96
C ALA A 393 -10.04 -28.96 16.01
N GLU A 394 -8.84 -29.52 15.93
CA GLU A 394 -7.79 -29.07 15.00
C GLU A 394 -8.20 -29.23 13.52
N VAL A 395 -8.87 -30.34 13.15
CA VAL A 395 -9.42 -30.55 11.79
C VAL A 395 -10.52 -29.52 11.47
N VAL A 396 -11.45 -29.28 12.41
CA VAL A 396 -12.51 -28.26 12.26
C VAL A 396 -11.91 -26.86 12.10
N HIS A 397 -10.94 -26.51 12.96
CA HIS A 397 -10.23 -25.24 12.90
C HIS A 397 -9.52 -25.07 11.54
N GLY A 398 -8.80 -26.10 11.07
CA GLY A 398 -8.09 -26.09 9.79
C GLY A 398 -9.01 -25.89 8.58
N ARG A 399 -10.18 -26.56 8.55
CA ARG A 399 -11.18 -26.37 7.47
C ARG A 399 -11.79 -24.98 7.50
N ILE A 400 -12.19 -24.47 8.67
CA ILE A 400 -12.76 -23.12 8.78
C ILE A 400 -11.74 -22.05 8.39
N ALA A 401 -10.49 -22.20 8.83
CA ALA A 401 -9.40 -21.32 8.40
C ALA A 401 -9.16 -21.39 6.88
N THR A 402 -9.36 -22.55 6.24
CA THR A 402 -9.30 -22.70 4.78
C THR A 402 -10.43 -21.95 4.07
N TYR A 403 -11.67 -22.04 4.56
CA TYR A 403 -12.80 -21.28 4.00
C TYR A 403 -12.59 -19.77 4.14
N ILE A 404 -12.12 -19.30 5.31
CA ILE A 404 -11.75 -17.90 5.55
C ILE A 404 -10.67 -17.46 4.56
N ARG A 405 -9.52 -18.16 4.52
CA ARG A 405 -8.39 -17.82 3.64
C ARG A 405 -8.79 -17.74 2.18
N SER A 406 -9.54 -18.72 1.67
CA SER A 406 -10.06 -18.73 0.29
C SER A 406 -11.01 -17.57 0.02
N SER A 407 -12.04 -17.40 0.85
CA SER A 407 -13.10 -16.39 0.66
C SER A 407 -12.55 -14.97 0.72
N VAL A 408 -11.64 -14.71 1.66
CA VAL A 408 -10.94 -13.43 1.83
C VAL A 408 -9.98 -13.15 0.68
N HIS A 409 -9.23 -14.15 0.21
CA HIS A 409 -8.34 -14.01 -0.94
C HIS A 409 -9.11 -13.69 -2.23
N THR A 410 -10.24 -14.36 -2.49
CA THR A 410 -11.09 -14.07 -3.65
C THR A 410 -11.68 -12.66 -3.59
N ALA A 411 -12.16 -12.22 -2.42
CA ALA A 411 -12.63 -10.85 -2.21
C ALA A 411 -11.52 -9.79 -2.41
N PHE A 412 -10.28 -10.11 -2.02
CA PHE A 412 -9.11 -9.27 -2.26
C PHE A 412 -8.76 -9.17 -3.76
N ALA A 413 -8.73 -10.31 -4.46
CA ALA A 413 -8.46 -10.36 -5.91
C ALA A 413 -9.46 -9.52 -6.72
N GLN A 414 -10.75 -9.61 -6.39
CA GLN A 414 -11.79 -8.76 -7.00
C GLN A 414 -11.55 -7.27 -6.78
N LYS A 415 -11.00 -6.85 -5.63
CA LYS A 415 -10.66 -5.44 -5.39
C LYS A 415 -9.43 -4.99 -6.18
N ILE A 416 -8.47 -5.87 -6.44
CA ILE A 416 -7.38 -5.57 -7.39
C ILE A 416 -7.93 -5.36 -8.80
N GLU A 417 -8.80 -6.25 -9.31
CA GLU A 417 -9.40 -6.12 -10.65
C GLU A 417 -10.30 -4.86 -10.78
N ASP A 418 -11.08 -4.56 -9.74
CA ASP A 418 -11.83 -3.31 -9.60
C ASP A 418 -10.91 -2.07 -9.59
N ALA A 419 -9.74 -2.13 -8.96
CA ALA A 419 -8.79 -1.03 -8.92
C ALA A 419 -8.04 -0.85 -10.26
N ASP A 420 -7.67 -1.95 -10.91
CA ASP A 420 -6.99 -1.94 -12.21
C ASP A 420 -7.89 -1.52 -13.37
N SER A 421 -9.17 -1.91 -13.37
CA SER A 421 -10.14 -1.38 -14.33
C SER A 421 -10.34 0.14 -14.19
N LYS A 422 -10.37 0.66 -12.95
CA LYS A 422 -10.46 2.12 -12.67
C LYS A 422 -9.17 2.87 -13.04
N ARG A 423 -8.00 2.20 -13.03
CA ARG A 423 -6.64 2.73 -13.33
C ARG A 423 -6.54 3.39 -14.71
N SER A 424 -7.39 2.99 -15.66
CA SER A 424 -7.49 3.59 -17.01
C SER A 424 -8.04 5.04 -17.02
N SER A 425 -8.69 5.49 -15.95
CA SER A 425 -9.51 6.72 -15.98
C SER A 425 -9.04 7.91 -15.12
N ARG A 426 -8.18 7.70 -14.10
CA ARG A 426 -7.84 8.75 -13.12
C ARG A 426 -6.37 8.77 -12.72
N LYS A 427 -5.64 9.76 -13.24
CA LYS A 427 -4.41 10.28 -12.60
C LYS A 427 -4.81 11.22 -11.46
N LEU A 428 -4.77 10.77 -10.20
CA LEU A 428 -4.53 11.65 -9.03
C LEU A 428 -4.36 10.92 -7.68
N VAL A 429 -4.66 9.62 -7.57
CA VAL A 429 -4.44 8.83 -6.35
C VAL A 429 -3.90 7.47 -6.77
N HIS A 430 -2.80 7.02 -6.16
CA HIS A 430 -2.19 5.73 -6.50
C HIS A 430 -3.13 4.56 -6.17
N ALA A 431 -3.25 3.59 -7.09
CA ALA A 431 -4.15 2.44 -6.95
C ALA A 431 -3.96 1.68 -5.62
N LEU A 432 -2.72 1.61 -5.10
CA LEU A 432 -2.42 0.94 -3.84
C LEU A 432 -2.94 1.67 -2.59
N SER A 433 -3.06 3.00 -2.56
CA SER A 433 -3.67 3.70 -1.41
C SER A 433 -5.20 3.62 -1.42
N ILE A 434 -5.80 3.40 -2.59
CA ILE A 434 -7.21 3.02 -2.73
C ILE A 434 -7.39 1.57 -2.27
N LEU A 435 -6.58 0.63 -2.78
CA LEU A 435 -6.61 -0.78 -2.37
C LEU A 435 -6.44 -0.92 -0.86
N ALA A 436 -5.50 -0.19 -0.23
CA ALA A 436 -5.33 -0.21 1.22
C ALA A 436 -6.61 0.14 1.99
N ARG A 437 -7.41 1.08 1.47
CA ARG A 437 -8.71 1.44 2.05
C ARG A 437 -9.76 0.34 1.81
N GLU A 438 -9.86 -0.16 0.58
CA GLU A 438 -10.81 -1.23 0.22
C GLU A 438 -10.52 -2.53 1.01
N VAL A 439 -9.25 -2.83 1.32
CA VAL A 439 -8.83 -3.93 2.21
C VAL A 439 -9.27 -3.70 3.66
N GLY A 440 -9.14 -2.47 4.17
CA GLY A 440 -9.65 -2.09 5.49
C GLY A 440 -11.18 -2.20 5.59
N ASP A 441 -11.90 -1.94 4.50
CA ASP A 441 -13.34 -2.13 4.40
C ASP A 441 -13.71 -3.63 4.39
N ILE A 442 -12.95 -4.50 3.70
CA ILE A 442 -13.13 -5.97 3.78
C ILE A 442 -12.90 -6.45 5.22
N ALA A 443 -11.79 -6.08 5.87
CA ALA A 443 -11.51 -6.45 7.26
C ALA A 443 -12.61 -5.99 8.22
N SER A 444 -13.14 -4.78 8.00
CA SER A 444 -14.26 -4.22 8.77
C SER A 444 -15.57 -4.97 8.54
N LYS A 445 -15.85 -5.43 7.31
CA LYS A 445 -17.02 -6.24 6.98
C LYS A 445 -16.91 -7.63 7.63
N GLU A 446 -15.76 -8.26 7.50
CA GLU A 446 -15.44 -9.58 8.05
C GLU A 446 -15.67 -9.62 9.56
N LYS A 447 -14.97 -8.75 10.32
CA LYS A 447 -15.09 -8.65 11.80
C LYS A 447 -16.55 -8.46 12.26
N LYS A 448 -17.35 -7.70 11.50
CA LYS A 448 -18.74 -7.34 11.89
C LYS A 448 -19.79 -8.36 11.46
N MET A 449 -19.59 -9.06 10.35
CA MET A 449 -20.63 -9.88 9.70
C MET A 449 -20.35 -11.37 9.79
N TYR A 450 -19.16 -11.82 9.40
CA TYR A 450 -18.87 -13.24 9.16
C TYR A 450 -18.13 -13.86 10.36
N SER A 451 -17.15 -13.17 10.93
CA SER A 451 -16.38 -13.67 12.08
C SER A 451 -17.26 -14.03 13.30
N PRO A 452 -18.33 -13.28 13.67
CA PRO A 452 -19.23 -13.67 14.76
C PRO A 452 -19.97 -14.99 14.54
N VAL A 453 -20.20 -15.39 13.28
CA VAL A 453 -20.78 -16.69 12.93
C VAL A 453 -19.71 -17.77 13.05
N LEU A 454 -18.54 -17.54 12.46
CA LEU A 454 -17.43 -18.50 12.39
C LEU A 454 -16.77 -18.77 13.75
N LYS A 455 -16.85 -17.83 14.70
CA LYS A 455 -16.37 -17.98 16.09
C LYS A 455 -16.88 -19.22 16.82
N LYS A 456 -18.05 -19.76 16.44
CA LYS A 456 -18.59 -21.02 16.99
C LYS A 456 -17.71 -22.24 16.71
N TRP A 457 -16.89 -22.19 15.65
CA TRP A 457 -16.04 -23.30 15.20
C TRP A 457 -14.56 -22.96 15.09
N HIS A 458 -14.18 -21.68 15.13
CA HIS A 458 -12.79 -21.24 15.16
C HIS A 458 -12.63 -19.96 16.00
N PRO A 459 -11.98 -19.99 17.18
CA PRO A 459 -12.00 -18.86 18.11
C PRO A 459 -11.37 -17.58 17.54
N LEU A 460 -10.33 -17.71 16.71
CA LEU A 460 -9.60 -16.59 16.10
C LEU A 460 -10.04 -16.30 14.66
N ALA A 461 -11.34 -16.39 14.36
CA ALA A 461 -11.87 -16.28 12.99
C ALA A 461 -11.52 -14.94 12.32
N ALA A 462 -11.72 -13.80 13.00
CA ALA A 462 -11.33 -12.51 12.44
C ALA A 462 -9.81 -12.39 12.27
N GLY A 463 -9.05 -12.99 13.20
CA GLY A 463 -7.59 -13.06 13.16
C GLY A 463 -7.06 -13.69 11.87
N VAL A 464 -7.51 -14.90 11.55
CA VAL A 464 -7.11 -15.61 10.31
C VAL A 464 -7.42 -14.77 9.06
N ALA A 465 -8.55 -14.08 9.04
CA ALA A 465 -8.91 -13.21 7.92
C ALA A 465 -7.96 -12.00 7.79
N VAL A 466 -7.69 -11.27 8.88
CA VAL A 466 -6.80 -10.10 8.82
C VAL A 466 -5.34 -10.47 8.55
N ALA A 467 -4.87 -11.62 9.03
CA ALA A 467 -3.56 -12.16 8.66
C ALA A 467 -3.47 -12.48 7.16
N THR A 468 -4.56 -13.00 6.57
CA THR A 468 -4.64 -13.27 5.13
C THR A 468 -4.62 -11.97 4.31
N LEU A 469 -5.45 -10.98 4.67
CA LEU A 469 -5.45 -9.66 4.03
C LEU A 469 -4.09 -8.97 4.15
N HIS A 470 -3.45 -9.10 5.32
CA HIS A 470 -2.13 -8.57 5.57
C HIS A 470 -1.06 -9.23 4.69
N ALA A 471 -1.07 -10.56 4.56
CA ALA A 471 -0.16 -11.27 3.66
C ALA A 471 -0.36 -10.85 2.19
N CYS A 472 -1.61 -10.76 1.72
CA CYS A 472 -1.95 -10.43 0.34
C CYS A 472 -1.61 -8.97 -0.02
N PHE A 473 -1.94 -8.00 0.85
CA PHE A 473 -1.55 -6.61 0.63
C PHE A 473 -0.03 -6.42 0.79
N GLY A 474 0.60 -7.15 1.72
CA GLY A 474 2.05 -7.14 1.95
C GLY A 474 2.86 -7.63 0.75
N SER A 475 2.37 -8.60 -0.04
CA SER A 475 3.04 -9.01 -1.28
C SER A 475 3.00 -7.92 -2.37
N GLU A 476 1.85 -7.27 -2.56
CA GLU A 476 1.70 -6.17 -3.51
C GLU A 476 2.54 -4.95 -3.11
N LEU A 477 2.55 -4.61 -1.83
CA LEU A 477 3.36 -3.55 -1.27
C LEU A 477 4.87 -3.82 -1.45
N LYS A 478 5.33 -5.06 -1.24
CA LYS A 478 6.73 -5.44 -1.47
C LYS A 478 7.13 -5.32 -2.94
N GLN A 479 6.29 -5.77 -3.87
CA GLN A 479 6.53 -5.58 -5.31
C GLN A 479 6.62 -4.09 -5.69
N TYR A 480 5.72 -3.26 -5.14
CA TYR A 480 5.74 -1.82 -5.35
C TYR A 480 7.03 -1.17 -4.82
N ILE A 481 7.45 -1.50 -3.60
CA ILE A 481 8.67 -0.96 -2.97
C ILE A 481 9.93 -1.28 -3.80
N VAL A 482 10.06 -2.51 -4.31
CA VAL A 482 11.18 -2.91 -5.18
C VAL A 482 11.19 -2.14 -6.51
N GLY A 483 10.03 -1.69 -7.00
CA GLY A 483 9.91 -0.88 -8.21
C GLY A 483 10.22 0.62 -8.04
N LEU A 484 10.42 1.12 -6.81
CA LEU A 484 10.60 2.54 -6.55
C LEU A 484 11.97 3.05 -7.02
N ARG A 485 11.96 4.17 -7.77
CA ARG A 485 13.19 4.87 -8.22
C ARG A 485 13.54 6.13 -7.42
N GLY A 486 12.65 6.58 -6.53
CA GLY A 486 12.84 7.78 -5.73
C GLY A 486 11.57 8.19 -4.99
N LEU A 487 11.67 9.16 -4.09
CA LEU A 487 10.55 9.67 -3.31
C LEU A 487 9.71 10.68 -4.10
N THR A 488 8.41 10.42 -4.19
CA THR A 488 7.37 11.37 -4.64
C THR A 488 6.31 11.54 -3.54
N PRO A 489 5.50 12.62 -3.55
CA PRO A 489 4.40 12.77 -2.59
C PRO A 489 3.44 11.58 -2.63
N ASP A 490 3.14 11.06 -3.82
CA ASP A 490 2.32 9.86 -4.04
C ASP A 490 2.87 8.61 -3.34
N VAL A 491 4.19 8.38 -3.42
CA VAL A 491 4.86 7.23 -2.77
C VAL A 491 4.75 7.35 -1.25
N ALA A 492 4.93 8.55 -0.71
CA ALA A 492 4.77 8.80 0.73
C ALA A 492 3.30 8.62 1.18
N GLU A 493 2.31 8.96 0.35
CA GLU A 493 0.89 8.72 0.64
C GLU A 493 0.55 7.22 0.63
N VAL A 494 1.08 6.44 -0.32
CA VAL A 494 0.92 4.97 -0.35
C VAL A 494 1.53 4.32 0.88
N LEU A 495 2.76 4.70 1.26
CA LEU A 495 3.42 4.14 2.45
C LEU A 495 2.68 4.50 3.75
N LYS A 496 2.09 5.70 3.85
CA LYS A 496 1.21 6.10 4.96
C LYS A 496 -0.11 5.34 4.99
N ALA A 497 -0.73 5.10 3.83
CA ALA A 497 -1.96 4.29 3.75
C ALA A 497 -1.71 2.85 4.17
N ALA A 498 -0.55 2.29 3.80
CA ALA A 498 -0.09 0.96 4.21
C ALA A 498 0.23 0.88 5.72
N ASP A 499 0.95 1.85 6.29
CA ASP A 499 1.19 1.97 7.74
C ASP A 499 -0.12 2.04 8.55
N LYS A 500 -1.11 2.79 8.06
CA LYS A 500 -2.43 2.84 8.68
C LYS A 500 -3.15 1.49 8.59
N LEU A 501 -3.20 0.89 7.40
CA LEU A 501 -3.86 -0.41 7.20
C LEU A 501 -3.25 -1.48 8.11
N GLU A 502 -1.92 -1.55 8.20
CA GLU A 502 -1.23 -2.47 9.10
C GLU A 502 -1.73 -2.32 10.55
N LYS A 503 -1.77 -1.09 11.07
CA LYS A 503 -2.26 -0.80 12.43
C LYS A 503 -3.72 -1.19 12.61
N ASP A 504 -4.58 -0.90 11.64
CA ASP A 504 -5.99 -1.25 11.68
C ASP A 504 -6.18 -2.80 11.68
N LEU A 505 -5.41 -3.55 10.86
CA LEU A 505 -5.45 -5.02 10.81
C LEU A 505 -4.87 -5.66 12.08
N VAL A 506 -3.72 -5.17 12.57
CA VAL A 506 -3.06 -5.66 13.79
C VAL A 506 -3.93 -5.38 15.03
N HIS A 507 -4.64 -4.25 15.08
CA HIS A 507 -5.60 -3.97 16.15
C HIS A 507 -6.72 -5.04 16.21
N ILE A 508 -7.29 -5.39 15.06
CA ILE A 508 -8.31 -6.46 14.96
C ILE A 508 -7.75 -7.81 15.40
N ALA A 509 -6.51 -8.13 14.99
CA ALA A 509 -5.83 -9.36 15.40
C ALA A 509 -5.60 -9.42 16.92
N ILE A 510 -5.17 -8.31 17.54
CA ILE A 510 -4.95 -8.21 18.99
C ILE A 510 -6.27 -8.38 19.74
N GLU A 511 -7.31 -7.62 19.40
CA GLU A 511 -8.64 -7.70 20.02
C GLU A 511 -9.21 -9.14 20.00
N GLU A 512 -9.08 -9.82 18.86
CA GLU A 512 -9.57 -11.20 18.70
C GLU A 512 -8.78 -12.20 19.55
N SER A 513 -7.50 -11.93 19.80
CA SER A 513 -6.58 -12.82 20.50
C SER A 513 -6.56 -12.69 22.03
N MET A 514 -7.26 -11.70 22.60
CA MET A 514 -7.26 -11.42 24.04
C MET A 514 -7.70 -12.61 24.90
N ASP A 515 -8.64 -13.41 24.40
CA ASP A 515 -9.21 -14.58 25.10
C ASP A 515 -8.54 -15.91 24.70
N SER A 516 -7.36 -15.88 24.06
CA SER A 516 -6.67 -17.08 23.54
C SER A 516 -5.52 -17.55 24.43
N ASP A 517 -5.37 -18.88 24.60
CA ASP A 517 -4.32 -19.52 25.42
C ASP A 517 -2.88 -19.13 25.00
N ASP A 518 -2.67 -18.83 23.72
CA ASP A 518 -1.38 -18.42 23.16
C ASP A 518 -1.14 -16.90 23.25
N GLY A 519 -2.16 -16.11 23.62
CA GLY A 519 -2.10 -14.65 23.64
C GLY A 519 -1.79 -14.05 22.26
N GLY A 520 -2.25 -14.70 21.19
CA GLY A 520 -2.07 -14.25 19.80
C GLY A 520 -0.68 -14.42 19.18
N LYS A 521 0.30 -15.08 19.82
CA LYS A 521 1.68 -15.16 19.28
C LYS A 521 1.76 -15.83 17.91
N SER A 522 1.02 -16.93 17.72
CA SER A 522 0.86 -17.62 16.43
C SER A 522 0.32 -16.69 15.34
N LEU A 523 -0.69 -15.87 15.65
CA LEU A 523 -1.28 -14.90 14.73
C LEU A 523 -0.33 -13.74 14.41
N VAL A 524 0.35 -13.18 15.41
CA VAL A 524 1.38 -12.13 15.24
C VAL A 524 2.53 -12.63 14.37
N LYS A 525 2.88 -13.93 14.44
CA LYS A 525 3.90 -14.54 13.58
C LYS A 525 3.46 -14.64 12.10
N GLU A 526 2.16 -14.74 11.81
CA GLU A 526 1.63 -14.66 10.43
C GLU A 526 1.59 -13.22 9.89
N MET A 527 1.75 -12.20 10.75
CA MET A 527 1.70 -10.77 10.40
C MET A 527 3.04 -10.05 10.64
N PRO A 528 4.11 -10.36 9.87
CA PRO A 528 5.40 -9.67 9.98
C PRO A 528 5.30 -8.23 9.47
N PRO A 529 5.85 -7.23 10.17
CA PRO A 529 5.62 -5.82 9.81
C PRO A 529 6.07 -5.49 8.38
N TYR A 530 5.33 -4.60 7.73
CA TYR A 530 5.63 -4.05 6.41
C TYR A 530 6.84 -3.11 6.42
N GLU A 531 7.23 -2.59 7.59
CA GLU A 531 8.34 -1.66 7.80
C GLU A 531 8.28 -0.38 6.93
N THR A 532 7.06 0.04 6.53
CA THR A 532 6.83 1.23 5.68
C THR A 532 7.49 2.50 6.20
N GLY A 533 7.59 2.66 7.52
CA GLY A 533 8.29 3.76 8.18
C GLY A 533 9.81 3.77 7.96
N THR A 534 10.47 2.61 7.96
CA THR A 534 11.92 2.50 7.72
C THR A 534 12.23 2.71 6.23
N VAL A 535 11.39 2.16 5.36
CA VAL A 535 11.43 2.40 3.91
C VAL A 535 11.27 3.89 3.60
N LEU A 536 10.27 4.55 4.18
CA LEU A 536 10.04 5.99 4.02
C LEU A 536 11.23 6.83 4.52
N ASP A 537 11.76 6.53 5.71
CA ASP A 537 12.95 7.22 6.25
C ASP A 537 14.18 7.06 5.32
N SER A 538 14.43 5.85 4.81
CA SER A 538 15.51 5.59 3.86
C SER A 538 15.34 6.37 2.55
N LEU A 539 14.11 6.46 2.03
CA LEU A 539 13.77 7.19 0.80
C LEU A 539 13.90 8.71 0.98
N VAL A 540 13.51 9.26 2.13
CA VAL A 540 13.70 10.71 2.39
C VAL A 540 15.19 11.03 2.54
N LYS A 541 15.97 10.21 3.25
CA LYS A 541 17.43 10.37 3.37
C LYS A 541 18.13 10.29 2.01
N ALA A 542 17.74 9.35 1.16
CA ALA A 542 18.24 9.25 -0.21
C ALA A 542 17.87 10.48 -1.05
N TRP A 543 16.63 10.96 -0.96
CA TRP A 543 16.16 12.17 -1.65
C TRP A 543 16.94 13.42 -1.22
N VAL A 544 17.14 13.62 0.09
CA VAL A 544 17.92 14.76 0.63
C VAL A 544 19.35 14.72 0.10
N LYS A 545 19.99 13.54 0.14
CA LYS A 545 21.34 13.35 -0.41
C LYS A 545 21.39 13.69 -1.90
N GLU A 546 20.46 13.17 -2.69
CA GLU A 546 20.37 13.42 -4.14
C GLU A 546 20.21 14.91 -4.46
N ARG A 547 19.39 15.66 -3.70
CA ARG A 547 19.22 17.11 -3.90
C ARG A 547 20.48 17.90 -3.55
N VAL A 548 21.19 17.52 -2.50
CA VAL A 548 22.46 18.14 -2.11
C VAL A 548 23.56 17.84 -3.13
N GLU A 549 23.66 16.60 -3.62
CA GLU A 549 24.62 16.21 -4.65
C GLU A 549 24.36 16.94 -5.97
N LYS A 550 23.10 17.03 -6.43
CA LYS A 550 22.73 17.82 -7.62
C LYS A 550 23.09 19.30 -7.50
N LEU A 551 22.84 19.95 -6.36
CA LEU A 551 23.24 21.34 -6.14
C LEU A 551 24.76 21.49 -6.12
N LYS A 552 25.48 20.54 -5.51
CA LYS A 552 26.94 20.52 -5.47
C LYS A 552 27.53 20.39 -6.88
N ASP A 553 27.07 19.45 -7.68
CA ASP A 553 27.56 19.24 -9.06
C ASP A 553 27.29 20.48 -9.93
N TRP A 554 26.10 21.08 -9.79
CA TRP A 554 25.76 22.36 -10.43
C TRP A 554 26.71 23.50 -9.99
N THR A 555 27.02 23.57 -8.69
CA THR A 555 27.97 24.54 -8.08
C THR A 555 29.42 24.31 -8.57
N GLU A 556 29.78 23.06 -8.88
CA GLU A 556 31.09 22.70 -9.40
C GLU A 556 31.24 23.07 -10.89
N GLN A 557 30.20 22.82 -11.70
CA GLN A 557 30.20 23.04 -13.15
C GLN A 557 29.98 24.49 -13.60
N ASN A 558 29.04 25.22 -12.98
CA ASN A 558 28.61 26.53 -13.51
C ASN A 558 29.48 27.71 -13.03
N ILE A 559 29.92 27.71 -11.77
CA ILE A 559 30.70 28.84 -11.21
C ILE A 559 32.02 29.11 -11.95
N PRO A 560 32.79 28.12 -12.44
CA PRO A 560 33.97 28.37 -13.26
C PRO A 560 33.69 29.07 -14.60
N GLN A 561 32.43 29.02 -15.09
CA GLN A 561 32.01 29.63 -16.35
C GLN A 561 31.50 31.08 -16.17
N GLU A 562 31.30 31.55 -14.93
CA GLU A 562 30.81 32.90 -14.64
C GLU A 562 31.84 33.97 -15.08
N THR A 563 31.51 34.68 -16.16
CA THR A 563 32.19 35.91 -16.57
C THR A 563 31.65 37.07 -15.75
N TRP A 564 32.41 37.51 -14.75
CA TRP A 564 32.04 38.55 -13.77
C TRP A 564 31.95 39.97 -14.36
N ASP A 565 31.45 40.17 -15.60
CA ASP A 565 31.31 41.48 -16.24
C ASP A 565 29.91 42.08 -15.98
N PRO A 566 29.80 43.24 -15.28
CA PRO A 566 28.53 43.93 -15.08
C PRO A 566 27.87 44.49 -16.36
N LYS A 567 28.49 44.38 -17.55
CA LYS A 567 27.87 44.76 -18.83
C LYS A 567 27.04 43.64 -19.47
N LEU A 568 27.39 42.38 -19.25
CA LEU A 568 26.66 41.22 -19.78
C LEU A 568 25.42 40.90 -18.94
N ASN A 569 25.47 41.25 -17.65
CA ASN A 569 24.39 41.00 -16.71
C ASN A 569 23.34 42.13 -16.79
N ASN A 570 22.33 41.91 -17.64
CA ASN A 570 21.23 42.84 -17.94
C ASN A 570 20.63 43.50 -16.68
N MET A 571 20.82 44.82 -16.52
CA MET A 571 20.29 45.70 -15.45
C MET A 571 20.68 45.35 -13.99
N GLU A 572 20.86 44.08 -13.66
CA GLU A 572 21.15 43.60 -12.31
C GLU A 572 22.67 43.56 -12.04
N LYS A 573 23.10 44.29 -11.01
CA LYS A 573 24.52 44.60 -10.76
C LYS A 573 25.30 43.45 -10.10
N PHE A 574 24.88 42.20 -10.30
CA PHE A 574 25.37 40.98 -9.65
C PHE A 574 25.35 39.77 -10.63
N ALA A 575 25.94 38.64 -10.23
CA ALA A 575 26.07 37.43 -11.05
C ALA A 575 24.74 36.67 -11.24
N SER A 576 24.43 36.20 -12.45
CA SER A 576 23.23 35.40 -12.73
C SER A 576 23.26 34.05 -12.01
N SER A 577 24.44 33.42 -11.91
CA SER A 577 24.64 32.20 -11.12
C SER A 577 24.20 32.32 -9.66
N SER A 578 24.20 33.52 -9.06
CA SER A 578 23.67 33.70 -7.71
C SER A 578 22.15 33.67 -7.62
N VAL A 579 21.46 34.06 -8.70
CA VAL A 579 19.99 33.98 -8.82
C VAL A 579 19.57 32.53 -9.01
N GLU A 580 20.21 31.85 -9.97
CA GLU A 580 19.96 30.43 -10.27
C GLU A 580 20.21 29.54 -9.05
N MET A 581 21.33 29.72 -8.33
CA MET A 581 21.63 28.94 -7.13
C MET A 581 20.55 29.11 -6.04
N LEU A 582 20.07 30.34 -5.82
CA LEU A 582 19.02 30.62 -4.85
C LEU A 582 17.66 30.09 -5.29
N GLN A 583 17.36 30.11 -6.59
CA GLN A 583 16.16 29.51 -7.15
C GLN A 583 16.17 27.99 -6.95
N ILE A 584 17.27 27.31 -7.26
CA ILE A 584 17.41 25.85 -7.02
C ILE A 584 17.23 25.53 -5.53
N ILE A 585 17.81 26.34 -4.63
CA ILE A 585 17.63 26.14 -3.18
C ILE A 585 16.15 26.34 -2.78
N ASP A 586 15.49 27.41 -3.25
CA ASP A 586 14.09 27.69 -2.91
C ASP A 586 13.15 26.61 -3.45
N GLU A 587 13.32 26.17 -4.70
CA GLU A 587 12.56 25.09 -5.33
C GLU A 587 12.72 23.75 -4.60
N ASN A 588 13.94 23.41 -4.15
CA ASN A 588 14.16 22.17 -3.39
C ASN A 588 13.60 22.26 -1.96
N LEU A 589 13.59 23.44 -1.33
CA LEU A 589 12.92 23.64 -0.03
C LEU A 589 11.40 23.57 -0.17
N ASP A 590 10.81 24.25 -1.17
CA ASP A 590 9.37 24.15 -1.48
C ASP A 590 8.96 22.70 -1.78
N ALA A 591 9.75 21.97 -2.58
CA ALA A 591 9.53 20.55 -2.85
C ALA A 591 9.65 19.68 -1.58
N PHE A 592 10.59 19.97 -0.68
CA PHE A 592 10.73 19.26 0.60
C PHE A 592 9.49 19.44 1.49
N PHE A 593 8.98 20.67 1.64
CA PHE A 593 7.80 20.93 2.46
C PHE A 593 6.48 20.45 1.84
N GLN A 594 6.44 20.16 0.54
CA GLN A 594 5.30 19.50 -0.12
C GLN A 594 5.26 17.98 0.09
N LEU A 595 6.36 17.35 0.54
CA LEU A 595 6.34 15.92 0.87
C LEU A 595 5.43 15.67 2.07
N PRO A 596 4.48 14.73 2.02
CA PRO A 596 3.61 14.43 3.15
C PRO A 596 4.36 13.53 4.14
N ILE A 597 5.38 14.05 4.83
CA ILE A 597 6.17 13.35 5.85
C ILE A 597 5.98 14.00 7.24
N SER A 598 6.25 13.25 8.30
CA SER A 598 6.10 13.75 9.68
C SER A 598 7.40 14.30 10.27
N MET A 599 8.55 13.99 9.63
CA MET A 599 9.89 14.19 10.18
C MET A 599 10.62 15.42 9.61
N HIS A 600 9.87 16.43 9.14
CA HIS A 600 10.45 17.65 8.54
C HIS A 600 11.42 18.36 9.49
N SER A 601 11.08 18.50 10.78
CA SER A 601 11.95 19.14 11.78
C SER A 601 13.28 18.42 11.98
N THR A 602 13.30 17.09 11.87
CA THR A 602 14.50 16.26 12.06
C THR A 602 15.42 16.26 10.84
N LEU A 603 14.87 16.32 9.62
CA LEU A 603 15.62 16.15 8.36
C LEU A 603 15.97 17.48 7.66
N LEU A 604 15.26 18.57 8.00
CA LEU A 604 15.57 19.92 7.53
C LEU A 604 17.00 20.39 7.86
N PRO A 605 17.58 20.10 9.05
CA PRO A 605 18.97 20.43 9.35
C PRO A 605 19.97 19.80 8.38
N ASP A 606 19.79 18.53 8.00
CA ASP A 606 20.70 17.83 7.09
C ASP A 606 20.67 18.44 5.67
N LEU A 607 19.47 18.69 5.13
CA LEU A 607 19.27 19.37 3.86
C LEU A 607 19.89 20.78 3.88
N LYS A 608 19.63 21.53 4.95
CA LYS A 608 20.19 22.86 5.18
C LYS A 608 21.71 22.83 5.24
N ILE A 609 22.32 21.91 5.99
CA ILE A 609 23.79 21.77 6.10
C ILE A 609 24.40 21.46 4.72
N GLY A 610 23.74 20.63 3.91
CA GLY A 610 24.14 20.37 2.53
C GLY A 610 24.15 21.65 1.67
N PHE A 611 23.08 22.45 1.74
CA PHE A 611 22.98 23.72 1.00
C PHE A 611 23.94 24.79 1.53
N ASP A 612 24.12 24.92 2.86
CA ASP A 612 25.06 25.83 3.52
C ASP A 612 26.51 25.51 3.08
N ARG A 613 26.87 24.23 2.95
CA ARG A 613 28.17 23.81 2.38
C ARG A 613 28.34 24.20 0.92
N CYS A 614 27.31 24.04 0.08
CA CYS A 614 27.38 24.45 -1.33
C CYS A 614 27.55 25.98 -1.45
N LEU A 615 26.80 26.74 -0.65
CA LEU A 615 26.90 28.20 -0.56
C LEU A 615 28.28 28.66 -0.06
N LEU A 616 28.88 27.98 0.93
CA LEU A 616 30.25 28.24 1.37
C LEU A 616 31.28 28.01 0.25
N VAL A 617 31.12 26.97 -0.56
CA VAL A 617 31.95 26.74 -1.76
C VAL A 617 31.76 27.87 -2.77
N TYR A 618 30.52 28.31 -3.02
CA TYR A 618 30.22 29.46 -3.87
C TYR A 618 30.95 30.72 -3.38
N VAL A 619 30.77 31.11 -2.11
CA VAL A 619 31.41 32.27 -1.50
C VAL A 619 32.93 32.17 -1.52
N SER A 620 33.50 30.98 -1.37
CA SER A 620 34.94 30.74 -1.53
C SER A 620 35.42 31.02 -2.96
N LYS A 621 34.71 30.50 -3.98
CA LYS A 621 35.00 30.76 -5.40
C LYS A 621 34.85 32.23 -5.78
N VAL A 622 33.86 32.97 -5.26
CA VAL A 622 33.71 34.43 -5.51
C VAL A 622 34.94 35.23 -5.05
N LYS A 623 35.64 34.77 -4.00
CA LYS A 623 36.86 35.41 -3.48
C LYS A 623 38.13 34.96 -4.18
N SER A 624 38.11 33.83 -4.89
CA SER A 624 39.32 33.28 -5.52
C SER A 624 39.81 34.18 -6.66
N GLY A 625 41.13 34.27 -6.84
CA GLY A 625 41.76 35.12 -7.86
C GLY A 625 41.76 36.63 -7.58
N CYS A 626 41.13 37.12 -6.49
CA CYS A 626 41.11 38.56 -6.18
C CYS A 626 42.43 39.09 -5.59
N GLY A 627 43.23 38.22 -4.94
CA GLY A 627 44.41 38.61 -4.17
C GLY A 627 44.10 39.01 -2.72
N THR A 628 45.12 39.45 -1.98
CA THR A 628 45.00 39.92 -0.59
C THR A 628 45.73 41.25 -0.41
N ARG A 629 45.49 41.98 0.71
CA ARG A 629 46.23 43.21 1.05
C ARG A 629 47.74 43.00 1.00
N GLY A 630 48.25 41.88 1.51
CA GLY A 630 49.68 41.57 1.55
C GLY A 630 50.32 41.30 0.19
N THR A 631 49.55 40.89 -0.82
CA THR A 631 50.03 40.71 -2.20
C THR A 631 49.93 41.98 -3.04
N LEU A 632 49.11 42.96 -2.61
CA LEU A 632 48.85 44.20 -3.35
C LEU A 632 49.63 45.41 -2.79
N PHE A 633 49.95 45.41 -1.50
CA PHE A 633 50.76 46.46 -0.91
C PHE A 633 52.24 46.26 -1.27
N PRO A 634 52.95 47.30 -1.76
CA PRO A 634 54.34 47.17 -2.17
C PRO A 634 55.26 46.88 -0.97
N GLN A 635 56.31 46.07 -1.20
CA GLN A 635 57.35 45.85 -0.20
C GLN A 635 58.08 47.16 0.09
N LEU A 636 58.35 47.43 1.38
CA LEU A 636 59.06 48.62 1.80
C LEU A 636 60.51 48.57 1.27
N PRO A 637 61.00 49.62 0.59
CA PRO A 637 62.38 49.66 0.12
C PRO A 637 63.36 49.70 1.30
N HIS A 638 64.58 49.28 1.01
CA HIS A 638 65.71 49.39 1.92
C HIS A 638 65.92 50.85 2.37
N LEU A 639 66.33 51.03 3.63
CA LEU A 639 66.61 52.36 4.17
C LEU A 639 67.86 52.95 3.53
N THR A 640 67.75 54.18 3.08
CA THR A 640 68.78 55.00 2.45
C THR A 640 68.77 56.39 3.10
N ARG A 641 69.87 57.14 2.97
CA ARG A 641 69.92 58.56 3.36
C ARG A 641 69.93 59.47 2.13
N CYS A 642 69.35 60.65 2.23
CA CYS A 642 69.34 61.61 1.12
C CYS A 642 70.76 62.03 0.68
N ASP A 643 70.94 62.27 -0.63
CA ASP A 643 72.06 63.09 -1.09
C ASP A 643 71.69 64.58 -1.01
N VAL A 644 72.47 65.34 -0.24
CA VAL A 644 72.31 66.78 -0.05
C VAL A 644 73.04 67.57 -1.14
N GLY A 645 73.97 66.94 -1.88
CA GLY A 645 74.65 67.50 -3.04
C GLY A 645 75.74 68.52 -2.73
N SER A 646 77.01 68.13 -2.95
CA SER A 646 78.12 69.09 -3.08
C SER A 646 77.97 69.88 -4.39
N LYS A 647 78.19 71.21 -4.37
CA LYS A 647 77.91 72.14 -5.49
C LYS A 647 78.81 71.99 -6.74
N LEU A 648 79.44 70.83 -6.97
CA LEU A 648 80.30 70.56 -8.12
C LEU A 648 79.82 69.30 -8.86
N PHE A 649 79.76 69.40 -10.18
CA PHE A 649 79.23 68.43 -11.17
C PHE A 649 77.69 68.30 -11.26
N LYS A 650 77.13 68.89 -12.33
CA LYS A 650 75.80 68.59 -12.86
C LYS A 650 75.92 67.51 -13.95
N ASN A 651 75.77 66.24 -13.60
CA ASN A 651 75.46 65.20 -14.60
C ASN A 651 73.96 64.95 -14.67
N LYS A 652 73.39 65.00 -15.88
CA LYS A 652 72.01 64.61 -16.17
C LYS A 652 71.91 63.09 -16.27
N GLU A 653 71.98 62.39 -15.14
CA GLU A 653 71.57 60.99 -15.10
C GLU A 653 70.05 60.94 -14.84
N LYS A 654 69.32 60.25 -15.73
CA LYS A 654 67.93 59.89 -15.46
C LYS A 654 67.94 58.88 -14.31
N PRO A 655 67.23 59.10 -13.19
CA PRO A 655 67.10 58.08 -12.16
C PRO A 655 66.24 56.93 -12.71
N GLN A 656 66.90 55.89 -13.22
CA GLN A 656 66.25 54.60 -13.50
C GLN A 656 65.99 53.87 -12.19
N PHE A 657 65.01 54.36 -11.42
CA PHE A 657 64.45 53.59 -10.32
C PHE A 657 63.61 52.45 -10.89
N ILE A 658 64.28 51.34 -11.24
CA ILE A 658 63.62 50.06 -11.39
C ILE A 658 63.27 49.59 -9.98
N VAL A 659 62.13 50.07 -9.46
CA VAL A 659 61.30 49.22 -8.60
C VAL A 659 61.20 47.90 -9.36
N LYS A 660 61.62 46.78 -8.75
CA LYS A 660 61.54 45.46 -9.37
C LYS A 660 60.09 45.14 -9.70
N ARG A 661 59.65 45.58 -10.88
CA ARG A 661 58.37 45.23 -11.48
C ARG A 661 58.48 43.73 -11.69
N GLY A 662 57.75 42.96 -10.87
CA GLY A 662 57.62 41.53 -11.08
C GLY A 662 57.10 41.34 -12.50
N SER A 663 57.98 40.87 -13.39
CA SER A 663 57.68 40.80 -14.81
C SER A 663 56.68 39.67 -15.07
N GLN A 664 55.40 40.01 -15.00
CA GLN A 664 54.34 39.33 -15.74
C GLN A 664 53.92 40.19 -16.93
N VAL A 665 54.89 40.49 -17.82
CA VAL A 665 54.58 40.78 -19.22
C VAL A 665 54.54 39.43 -19.93
N GLY A 666 53.35 38.95 -20.30
CA GLY A 666 53.24 37.67 -21.02
C GLY A 666 52.08 36.75 -20.64
N SER A 667 50.87 37.26 -20.42
CA SER A 667 49.68 36.50 -20.81
C SER A 667 48.63 37.43 -21.39
N ALA A 668 48.30 37.22 -22.66
CA ALA A 668 47.30 37.99 -23.41
C ALA A 668 45.85 37.55 -23.11
N THR A 669 45.61 36.90 -21.97
CA THR A 669 44.29 36.69 -21.38
C THR A 669 44.23 37.42 -20.05
N GLY A 670 44.10 38.75 -20.11
CA GLY A 670 43.89 39.57 -18.92
C GLY A 670 42.64 39.09 -18.20
N ASN A 671 42.78 38.60 -16.98
CA ASN A 671 41.70 37.94 -16.25
C ASN A 671 40.61 38.97 -15.86
N GLU A 672 39.61 39.15 -16.74
CA GLU A 672 38.53 40.15 -16.64
C GLU A 672 37.77 40.03 -15.32
N ALA A 673 37.69 38.83 -14.78
CA ALA A 673 37.13 38.53 -13.46
C ALA A 673 37.82 39.24 -12.29
N SER A 674 39.07 39.69 -12.49
CA SER A 674 39.83 40.47 -11.52
C SER A 674 39.73 41.98 -11.75
N SER A 675 39.07 42.43 -12.82
CA SER A 675 38.93 43.86 -13.14
C SER A 675 38.15 44.60 -12.06
N PHE A 676 38.36 45.91 -11.95
CA PHE A 676 37.64 46.75 -10.99
C PHE A 676 36.10 46.67 -11.12
N PRO A 677 35.49 46.68 -12.33
CA PRO A 677 34.06 46.39 -12.51
C PRO A 677 33.65 44.99 -12.00
N GLY A 678 34.45 43.96 -12.28
CA GLY A 678 34.14 42.59 -11.84
C GLY A 678 34.26 42.38 -10.33
N LEU A 679 35.21 43.06 -9.67
CA LEU A 679 35.27 43.11 -8.21
C LEU A 679 34.03 43.78 -7.61
N CYS A 680 33.51 44.84 -8.24
CA CYS A 680 32.25 45.47 -7.82
C CYS A 680 31.05 44.52 -8.00
N ALA A 681 30.97 43.79 -9.11
CA ALA A 681 29.94 42.76 -9.34
C ALA A 681 30.01 41.62 -8.31
N ARG A 682 31.22 41.14 -7.96
CA ARG A 682 31.44 40.15 -6.90
C ARG A 682 30.98 40.63 -5.52
N ILE A 683 31.27 41.88 -5.15
CA ILE A 683 30.80 42.50 -3.89
C ILE A 683 29.27 42.56 -3.84
N ASN A 684 28.62 43.00 -4.92
CA ASN A 684 27.16 43.04 -5.01
C ASN A 684 26.54 41.63 -4.95
N THR A 685 27.18 40.64 -5.58
CA THR A 685 26.74 39.24 -5.58
C THR A 685 26.69 38.65 -4.17
N LEU A 686 27.75 38.84 -3.37
CA LEU A 686 27.75 38.41 -1.97
C LEU A 686 26.70 39.16 -1.13
N HIS A 687 26.43 40.43 -1.46
CA HIS A 687 25.38 41.20 -0.78
C HIS A 687 23.97 40.70 -1.12
N TYR A 688 23.73 40.36 -2.39
CA TYR A 688 22.49 39.78 -2.87
C TYR A 688 22.21 38.42 -2.20
N LEU A 689 23.19 37.50 -2.24
CA LEU A 689 23.15 36.22 -1.55
C LEU A 689 22.80 36.39 -0.07
N LYS A 690 23.52 37.25 0.66
CA LYS A 690 23.23 37.53 2.08
C LYS A 690 21.78 37.97 2.29
N SER A 691 21.29 38.93 1.51
CA SER A 691 19.94 39.48 1.69
C SER A 691 18.83 38.48 1.32
N LYS A 692 19.11 37.52 0.44
CA LYS A 692 18.15 36.47 0.04
C LYS A 692 18.15 35.31 1.02
N LEU A 693 19.32 34.90 1.53
CA LEU A 693 19.43 33.91 2.61
C LEU A 693 18.70 34.37 3.89
N GLU A 694 18.82 35.66 4.25
CA GLU A 694 18.04 36.26 5.36
C GLU A 694 16.52 36.22 5.16
N ASN A 695 16.04 36.09 3.93
CA ASN A 695 14.62 35.94 3.61
C ASN A 695 14.21 34.46 3.54
N LEU A 696 15.09 33.58 3.06
CA LEU A 696 14.90 32.12 3.10
C LEU A 696 14.83 31.60 4.54
N ASP A 697 15.70 32.08 5.45
CA ASP A 697 15.62 31.76 6.89
C ASP A 697 14.24 32.08 7.49
N LYS A 698 13.61 33.18 7.06
CA LYS A 698 12.26 33.56 7.49
C LYS A 698 11.18 32.67 6.85
N LYS A 699 11.26 32.45 5.52
CA LYS A 699 10.34 31.58 4.77
C LYS A 699 10.32 30.17 5.38
N MET A 700 11.50 29.63 5.69
CA MET A 700 11.71 28.33 6.32
C MET A 700 11.13 28.23 7.73
N LYS A 701 11.28 29.26 8.57
CA LYS A 701 10.61 29.30 9.89
C LYS A 701 9.08 29.32 9.76
N THR A 702 8.54 30.09 8.81
CA THR A 702 7.10 30.10 8.54
C THR A 702 6.57 28.76 8.02
N TRP A 703 7.32 28.05 7.18
CA TRP A 703 6.94 26.70 6.74
C TRP A 703 6.97 25.69 7.89
N LEU A 704 8.03 25.69 8.71
CA LEU A 704 8.15 24.77 9.83
C LEU A 704 7.02 24.98 10.87
N GLN A 705 6.62 26.23 11.13
CA GLN A 705 5.49 26.57 11.99
C GLN A 705 4.11 26.12 11.44
N LYS A 706 3.96 25.95 10.12
CA LYS A 706 2.72 25.42 9.52
C LYS A 706 2.61 23.91 9.62
N VAL A 707 3.75 23.21 9.63
CA VAL A 707 3.83 21.75 9.57
C VAL A 707 4.00 21.13 10.96
N SER A 708 4.68 21.81 11.88
CA SER A 708 4.71 21.45 13.30
C SER A 708 3.53 22.08 14.03
N ALA A 709 2.60 21.26 14.53
CA ALA A 709 1.49 21.72 15.37
C ALA A 709 1.93 22.18 16.80
N GLN A 710 3.23 22.20 17.07
CA GLN A 710 3.81 22.63 18.34
C GLN A 710 4.74 23.84 18.12
N HIS A 711 4.38 24.97 18.75
CA HIS A 711 5.13 26.22 18.64
C HIS A 711 6.49 26.18 19.37
N ASP A 712 6.58 25.44 20.48
CA ASP A 712 7.70 25.54 21.44
C ASP A 712 9.02 24.89 20.96
N THR A 713 8.96 24.03 19.94
CA THR A 713 10.15 23.35 19.38
C THR A 713 10.93 24.16 18.34
N VAL A 714 10.39 25.30 17.85
CA VAL A 714 10.97 26.03 16.72
C VAL A 714 12.12 26.96 17.13
N ASP A 715 12.09 27.51 18.35
CA ASP A 715 13.06 28.52 18.81
C ASP A 715 14.42 27.93 19.24
N GLY A 716 14.47 26.61 19.51
CA GLY A 716 15.70 25.90 19.88
C GLY A 716 16.49 25.28 18.72
N LEU A 717 15.95 25.28 17.50
CA LEU A 717 16.60 24.71 16.31
C LEU A 717 17.40 25.78 15.56
N ASP A 718 18.70 25.54 15.30
CA ASP A 718 19.53 26.43 14.48
C ASP A 718 19.21 26.30 12.97
N ILE A 719 18.05 26.84 12.61
CA ILE A 719 17.49 26.81 11.25
C ILE A 719 18.19 27.82 10.32
N ASN A 720 18.99 28.76 10.85
CA ASN A 720 19.54 29.88 10.08
C ASN A 720 20.77 29.49 9.24
N PHE A 721 20.96 30.06 8.04
CA PHE A 721 22.18 29.95 7.23
C PHE A 721 23.42 30.68 7.83
N GLN A 722 23.68 30.52 9.14
CA GLN A 722 24.69 31.29 9.89
C GLN A 722 26.08 31.27 9.23
N GLN A 723 26.55 30.11 8.78
CA GLN A 723 27.89 29.96 8.22
C GLN A 723 28.03 30.70 6.89
N SER A 724 27.09 30.50 5.96
CA SER A 724 27.06 31.25 4.69
C SER A 724 26.85 32.75 4.88
N LEU A 725 26.00 33.18 5.82
CA LEU A 725 25.79 34.60 6.13
C LEU A 725 27.06 35.27 6.67
N ALA A 726 27.78 34.60 7.59
CA ALA A 726 29.07 35.06 8.11
C ALA A 726 30.15 35.07 7.01
N ALA A 727 30.21 34.03 6.18
CA ALA A 727 31.15 33.95 5.06
C ALA A 727 30.89 35.04 3.99
N CYS A 728 29.62 35.36 3.71
CA CYS A 728 29.26 36.47 2.82
C CYS A 728 29.71 37.82 3.40
N LEU A 729 29.48 38.06 4.70
CA LEU A 729 29.92 39.29 5.38
C LEU A 729 31.44 39.47 5.34
N GLU A 730 32.19 38.43 5.71
CA GLU A 730 33.65 38.48 5.69
C GLU A 730 34.17 38.56 4.25
N GLY A 731 33.52 37.89 3.29
CA GLY A 731 33.84 38.01 1.87
C GLY A 731 33.63 39.41 1.32
N ILE A 732 32.54 40.10 1.68
CA ILE A 732 32.32 41.51 1.34
C ILE A 732 33.45 42.37 1.93
N ARG A 733 33.81 42.16 3.21
CA ARG A 733 34.88 42.92 3.87
C ARG A 733 36.23 42.73 3.18
N GLN A 734 36.60 41.48 2.88
CA GLN A 734 37.85 41.11 2.19
C GLN A 734 37.89 41.65 0.76
N LEU A 735 36.81 41.54 -0.01
CA LEU A 735 36.73 42.07 -1.36
C LEU A 735 36.79 43.61 -1.37
N CYS A 736 36.10 44.29 -0.45
CA CYS A 736 36.18 45.74 -0.31
C CYS A 736 37.62 46.21 0.00
N GLU A 737 38.31 45.55 0.95
CA GLU A 737 39.72 45.82 1.26
C GLU A 737 40.60 45.57 0.02
N THR A 738 40.57 44.37 -0.54
CA THR A 738 41.37 43.99 -1.72
C THR A 738 41.15 44.91 -2.91
N THR A 739 39.90 45.30 -3.20
CA THR A 739 39.57 46.25 -4.27
C THR A 739 40.16 47.62 -4.01
N GLY A 740 40.08 48.13 -2.77
CA GLY A 740 40.67 49.42 -2.38
C GLY A 740 42.19 49.47 -2.60
N TYR A 741 42.93 48.44 -2.19
CA TYR A 741 44.38 48.38 -2.41
C TYR A 741 44.73 48.13 -3.88
N LYS A 742 43.97 47.30 -4.61
CA LYS A 742 44.19 47.07 -6.05
C LYS A 742 44.03 48.36 -6.86
N VAL A 743 43.00 49.15 -6.55
CA VAL A 743 42.78 50.44 -7.21
C VAL A 743 43.97 51.38 -7.02
N ILE A 744 44.49 51.53 -5.79
CA ILE A 744 45.60 52.45 -5.51
C ILE A 744 46.93 51.96 -6.09
N PHE A 745 47.27 50.69 -5.90
CA PHE A 745 48.62 50.19 -6.18
C PHE A 745 48.78 49.49 -7.54
N ASN A 746 47.70 49.05 -8.18
CA ASN A 746 47.73 48.45 -9.53
C ASN A 746 47.02 49.34 -10.56
N ASP A 747 45.73 49.64 -10.36
CA ASP A 747 44.93 50.30 -11.40
C ASP A 747 45.32 51.79 -11.59
N LEU A 748 45.72 52.46 -10.50
CA LEU A 748 46.30 53.82 -10.50
C LEU A 748 47.84 53.80 -10.40
N SER A 749 48.49 52.66 -10.68
CA SER A 749 49.94 52.50 -10.50
C SER A 749 50.77 53.51 -11.30
N HIS A 750 50.33 53.89 -12.50
CA HIS A 750 50.98 54.90 -13.35
C HIS A 750 50.97 56.28 -12.69
N VAL A 751 49.85 56.70 -12.08
CA VAL A 751 49.82 57.98 -11.36
C VAL A 751 50.57 57.86 -10.03
N PHE A 752 50.31 56.80 -9.27
CA PHE A 752 50.85 56.64 -7.93
C PHE A 752 52.38 56.51 -7.93
N PHE A 753 52.93 55.57 -8.70
CA PHE A 753 54.38 55.35 -8.71
C PHE A 753 55.12 56.35 -9.61
N ASP A 754 54.66 56.58 -10.83
CA ASP A 754 55.43 57.39 -11.79
C ASP A 754 55.27 58.91 -11.54
N THR A 755 54.23 59.35 -10.81
CA THR A 755 54.06 60.78 -10.46
C THR A 755 54.15 61.11 -8.97
N LEU A 756 53.54 60.34 -8.05
CA LEU A 756 53.48 60.74 -6.63
C LEU A 756 54.63 60.18 -5.78
N TYR A 757 55.07 58.95 -6.06
CA TYR A 757 56.10 58.26 -5.27
C TYR A 757 57.52 58.70 -5.62
N VAL A 758 57.74 59.27 -6.81
CA VAL A 758 59.03 59.78 -7.29
C VAL A 758 59.00 61.31 -7.38
N GLY A 759 60.13 61.96 -7.17
CA GLY A 759 60.30 63.41 -7.33
C GLY A 759 60.03 64.21 -6.06
N ILE A 760 60.50 65.46 -6.03
CA ILE A 760 60.43 66.36 -4.86
C ILE A 760 58.97 66.79 -4.62
N PRO A 761 58.51 66.95 -3.35
CA PRO A 761 57.12 67.35 -3.06
C PRO A 761 56.61 68.58 -3.84
N ALA A 762 57.47 69.58 -4.07
CA ALA A 762 57.12 70.78 -4.82
C ALA A 762 56.75 70.53 -6.30
N SER A 763 57.42 69.60 -6.99
CA SER A 763 57.13 69.28 -8.40
C SER A 763 56.06 68.21 -8.58
N ASN A 764 55.97 67.29 -7.62
CA ASN A 764 55.24 66.03 -7.72
C ASN A 764 54.16 65.94 -6.63
N ARG A 765 53.08 66.71 -6.87
CA ARG A 765 51.90 66.90 -6.00
C ARG A 765 50.87 65.76 -6.14
N ILE A 766 49.98 65.60 -5.16
CA ILE A 766 48.91 64.58 -5.16
C ILE A 766 47.77 64.84 -6.17
N LEU A 767 47.65 66.05 -6.72
CA LEU A 767 46.51 66.47 -7.54
C LEU A 767 46.20 65.55 -8.75
N PRO A 768 47.17 64.99 -9.50
CA PRO A 768 46.89 64.03 -10.57
C PRO A 768 46.17 62.77 -10.05
N LEU A 769 46.57 62.24 -8.90
CA LEU A 769 45.94 61.06 -8.29
C LEU A 769 44.49 61.36 -7.88
N LEU A 770 44.23 62.56 -7.34
CA LEU A 770 42.87 62.99 -6.99
C LEU A 770 41.96 63.13 -8.22
N LYS A 771 42.51 63.55 -9.37
CA LYS A 771 41.77 63.65 -10.63
C LYS A 771 41.30 62.30 -11.14
N GLU A 772 42.07 61.23 -11.00
CA GLU A 772 41.67 59.87 -11.40
C GLU A 772 40.82 59.15 -10.32
N LEU A 773 41.03 59.42 -9.03
CA LEU A 773 40.17 58.92 -7.95
C LEU A 773 38.72 59.42 -8.02
N GLY A 774 38.50 60.66 -8.51
CA GLY A 774 37.16 61.25 -8.63
C GLY A 774 36.19 60.42 -9.52
N PRO A 775 36.53 60.10 -10.77
CA PRO A 775 35.78 59.17 -11.63
C PRO A 775 35.53 57.80 -11.00
N ILE A 776 36.52 57.23 -10.31
CA ILE A 776 36.41 55.93 -9.64
C ILE A 776 35.36 55.96 -8.51
N LEU A 777 35.36 57.02 -7.69
CA LEU A 777 34.35 57.22 -6.65
C LEU A 777 32.93 57.40 -7.23
N LYS A 778 32.81 58.06 -8.39
CA LYS A 778 31.53 58.14 -9.15
C LYS A 778 31.09 56.78 -9.66
N PHE A 779 32.03 55.97 -10.20
CA PHE A 779 31.73 54.61 -10.65
C PHE A 779 31.23 53.73 -9.51
N ILE A 780 31.92 53.70 -8.36
CA ILE A 780 31.48 52.99 -7.14
C ILE A 780 30.08 53.42 -6.72
N SER A 781 29.80 54.72 -6.81
CA SER A 781 28.49 55.28 -6.46
C SER A 781 27.38 54.83 -7.41
N ALA A 782 27.69 54.58 -8.68
CA ALA A 782 26.75 54.07 -9.67
C ALA A 782 26.58 52.54 -9.64
N THR A 783 27.66 51.77 -9.45
CA THR A 783 27.66 50.31 -9.62
C THR A 783 27.51 49.52 -8.32
N VAL A 784 27.95 50.04 -7.17
CA VAL A 784 27.91 49.29 -5.90
C VAL A 784 26.66 49.64 -5.09
N HIS A 785 25.99 48.62 -4.54
CA HIS A 785 24.74 48.76 -3.79
C HIS A 785 24.93 49.59 -2.50
N ASN A 786 23.97 50.46 -2.16
CA ASN A 786 24.10 51.49 -1.11
C ASN A 786 24.56 50.92 0.25
N ARG A 787 24.07 49.73 0.64
CA ARG A 787 24.43 49.07 1.92
C ARG A 787 25.89 48.62 2.00
N VAL A 788 26.56 48.36 0.88
CA VAL A 788 27.98 47.92 0.82
C VAL A 788 28.93 48.99 0.28
N ARG A 789 28.40 50.00 -0.41
CA ARG A 789 29.14 51.14 -0.97
C ARG A 789 30.05 51.83 0.05
N ASN A 790 29.55 52.14 1.25
CA ASN A 790 30.34 52.84 2.28
C ASN A 790 31.55 52.02 2.74
N TYR A 791 31.47 50.68 2.78
CA TYR A 791 32.62 49.83 3.12
C TYR A 791 33.70 49.86 2.04
N LEU A 792 33.33 49.83 0.76
CA LEU A 792 34.30 49.94 -0.34
C LEU A 792 34.95 51.34 -0.36
N ILE A 793 34.18 52.40 -0.16
CA ILE A 793 34.70 53.77 -0.06
C ILE A 793 35.66 53.90 1.13
N MET A 794 35.33 53.34 2.30
CA MET A 794 36.24 53.30 3.45
C MET A 794 37.54 52.55 3.16
N SER A 795 37.47 51.39 2.50
CA SER A 795 38.66 50.62 2.14
C SER A 795 39.54 51.34 1.13
N LEU A 796 38.95 51.99 0.11
CA LEU A 796 39.67 52.82 -0.85
C LEU A 796 40.31 54.04 -0.19
N MET A 797 39.58 54.71 0.72
CA MET A 797 40.09 55.82 1.53
C MET A 797 41.29 55.38 2.37
N LYS A 798 41.18 54.26 3.10
CA LYS A 798 42.29 53.70 3.88
C LYS A 798 43.48 53.39 2.99
N ALA A 799 43.29 52.70 1.87
CA ALA A 799 44.36 52.40 0.92
C ALA A 799 45.05 53.68 0.38
N SER A 800 44.30 54.77 0.16
CA SER A 800 44.88 56.05 -0.27
C SER A 800 45.70 56.76 0.82
N PHE A 801 45.30 56.64 2.10
CA PHE A 801 46.08 57.15 3.23
C PHE A 801 47.31 56.28 3.52
N ASP A 802 47.21 54.95 3.45
CA ASP A 802 48.34 54.01 3.49
C ASP A 802 49.33 54.31 2.34
N GLY A 803 48.83 54.62 1.14
CA GLY A 803 49.63 55.05 -0.01
C GLY A 803 50.35 56.38 0.24
N LEU A 804 49.68 57.38 0.83
CA LEU A 804 50.33 58.64 1.22
C LEU A 804 51.40 58.41 2.31
N LEU A 805 51.17 57.52 3.27
CA LEU A 805 52.17 57.13 4.28
C LEU A 805 53.37 56.42 3.66
N LEU A 806 53.15 55.56 2.65
CA LEU A 806 54.23 54.95 1.87
C LEU A 806 55.10 56.01 1.17
N VAL A 807 54.48 57.02 0.55
CA VAL A 807 55.20 58.13 -0.10
C VAL A 807 56.04 58.93 0.91
N LEU A 808 55.55 59.13 2.13
CA LEU A 808 56.22 59.94 3.16
C LEU A 808 57.27 59.17 3.99
N LEU A 809 57.04 57.89 4.27
CA LEU A 809 57.84 57.06 5.18
C LEU A 809 58.60 55.94 4.45
N ALA A 810 58.51 55.87 3.13
CA ALA A 810 59.12 54.83 2.32
C ALA A 810 59.45 55.26 0.88
N GLY A 811 59.45 56.57 0.55
CA GLY A 811 59.60 57.05 -0.84
C GLY A 811 61.00 56.95 -1.48
N GLY A 812 62.04 56.55 -0.73
CA GLY A 812 63.42 56.49 -1.23
C GLY A 812 64.09 57.88 -1.37
N PRO A 813 65.37 57.93 -1.81
CA PRO A 813 66.12 59.18 -1.91
C PRO A 813 65.57 60.12 -3.00
N ALA A 814 64.80 59.58 -3.95
CA ALA A 814 64.13 60.34 -5.00
C ALA A 814 62.88 61.11 -4.50
N ARG A 815 62.38 60.83 -3.30
CA ARG A 815 61.21 61.48 -2.67
C ARG A 815 61.59 62.26 -1.40
N ALA A 816 62.78 62.84 -1.39
CA ALA A 816 63.30 63.60 -0.26
C ALA A 816 62.52 64.92 -0.03
N PHE A 817 62.35 65.32 1.23
CA PHE A 817 61.66 66.55 1.65
C PHE A 817 62.51 67.40 2.62
N SER A 818 62.28 68.71 2.62
CA SER A 818 62.87 69.69 3.55
C SER A 818 61.85 70.13 4.63
N CYS A 819 62.24 71.03 5.54
CA CYS A 819 61.29 71.69 6.45
C CYS A 819 60.26 72.54 5.68
N GLU A 820 60.69 73.17 4.60
CA GLU A 820 59.91 74.14 3.81
C GLU A 820 58.79 73.43 3.01
N ASP A 821 59.03 72.19 2.59
CA ASP A 821 58.04 71.33 1.92
C ASP A 821 56.85 70.93 2.83
N TYR A 822 56.91 71.18 4.15
CA TYR A 822 55.84 70.81 5.08
C TYR A 822 54.46 71.32 4.65
N GLN A 823 54.36 72.60 4.26
CA GLN A 823 53.07 73.20 3.90
C GLN A 823 52.48 72.53 2.64
N ILE A 824 53.33 72.19 1.68
CA ILE A 824 52.98 71.51 0.43
C ILE A 824 52.40 70.11 0.74
N ILE A 825 53.02 69.39 1.67
CA ILE A 825 52.58 68.05 2.10
C ILE A 825 51.28 68.13 2.93
N GLU A 826 51.13 69.13 3.81
CA GLU A 826 49.90 69.32 4.58
C GLU A 826 48.71 69.68 3.67
N ASP A 827 48.94 70.53 2.67
CA ASP A 827 47.93 70.91 1.67
C ASP A 827 47.50 69.70 0.82
N ASP A 828 48.44 68.83 0.42
CA ASP A 828 48.14 67.60 -0.31
C ASP A 828 47.33 66.60 0.53
N PHE A 829 47.67 66.42 1.81
CA PHE A 829 46.84 65.65 2.75
C PHE A 829 45.44 66.26 2.90
N ARG A 830 45.34 67.60 3.01
CA ARG A 830 44.06 68.31 3.14
C ARG A 830 43.20 68.12 1.88
N ALA A 831 43.79 68.11 0.70
CA ALA A 831 43.12 67.85 -0.57
C ALA A 831 42.61 66.40 -0.68
N LEU A 832 43.44 65.40 -0.33
CA LEU A 832 43.04 63.99 -0.30
C LEU A 832 41.89 63.75 0.68
N ARG A 833 42.01 64.27 1.90
CA ARG A 833 40.95 64.18 2.91
C ARG A 833 39.67 64.93 2.48
N GLY A 834 39.83 66.06 1.80
CA GLY A 834 38.74 66.84 1.23
C GLY A 834 37.93 66.09 0.17
N LEU A 835 38.59 65.29 -0.67
CA LEU A 835 37.93 64.46 -1.70
C LEU A 835 36.89 63.51 -1.06
N TYR A 836 37.28 62.78 -0.01
CA TYR A 836 36.38 61.84 0.68
C TYR A 836 35.30 62.55 1.50
N LEU A 837 35.58 63.72 2.10
CA LEU A 837 34.56 64.54 2.76
C LEU A 837 33.52 65.12 1.78
N GLY A 838 33.85 65.23 0.50
CA GLY A 838 32.96 65.70 -0.57
C GLY A 838 32.05 64.61 -1.17
N VAL A 839 32.24 63.33 -0.83
CA VAL A 839 31.43 62.24 -1.38
C VAL A 839 30.06 62.22 -0.70
N LYS A 840 29.00 62.51 -1.46
CA LYS A 840 27.61 62.39 -1.00
C LYS A 840 27.24 60.91 -0.82
N THR A 841 27.21 60.47 0.43
CA THR A 841 26.77 59.14 0.89
C THR A 841 25.54 59.29 1.76
N ASP A 842 24.68 58.27 1.80
CA ASP A 842 23.36 58.32 2.47
C ASP A 842 23.45 58.44 4.02
N ARG A 843 24.65 58.46 4.61
CA ARG A 843 24.92 58.48 6.07
C ARG A 843 25.87 59.60 6.53
N ILE A 844 25.75 60.76 5.86
CA ILE A 844 26.52 62.03 6.01
C ILE A 844 27.13 62.32 7.40
N ARG A 845 26.47 62.02 8.53
CA ARG A 845 26.97 62.33 9.88
C ARG A 845 28.02 61.33 10.39
N ALA A 846 27.82 60.03 10.18
CA ALA A 846 28.78 58.99 10.60
C ALA A 846 30.02 58.98 9.70
N ASP A 847 29.82 59.25 8.41
CA ASP A 847 30.90 59.18 7.41
C ASP A 847 32.00 60.24 7.67
N LYS A 848 31.65 61.43 8.20
CA LYS A 848 32.66 62.44 8.62
C LYS A 848 33.57 61.97 9.75
N GLU A 849 33.02 61.28 10.75
CA GLU A 849 33.78 60.75 11.88
C GLU A 849 34.70 59.60 11.44
N LEU A 850 34.21 58.73 10.55
CA LEU A 850 35.00 57.66 9.94
C LEU A 850 36.16 58.20 9.10
N VAL A 851 35.96 59.25 8.30
CA VAL A 851 37.04 59.94 7.57
C VAL A 851 38.07 60.53 8.54
N VAL A 852 37.64 61.19 9.63
CA VAL A 852 38.54 61.70 10.68
C VAL A 852 39.39 60.57 11.26
N LYS A 853 38.75 59.47 11.68
CA LYS A 853 39.40 58.30 12.29
C LYS A 853 40.40 57.63 11.35
N SER A 854 40.03 57.40 10.09
CA SER A 854 40.93 56.79 9.08
C SER A 854 42.09 57.71 8.69
N SER A 855 41.92 59.03 8.78
CA SER A 855 42.98 60.01 8.49
C SER A 855 43.93 60.28 9.67
N LEU A 856 43.64 59.72 10.85
CA LEU A 856 44.33 60.05 12.11
C LEU A 856 45.81 59.70 12.08
N GLU A 857 46.17 58.58 11.46
CA GLU A 857 47.55 58.09 11.36
C GLU A 857 48.42 59.09 10.57
N VAL A 858 48.00 59.46 9.36
CA VAL A 858 48.65 60.53 8.57
C VAL A 858 48.74 61.82 9.38
N LYS A 859 47.64 62.27 9.98
CA LYS A 859 47.56 63.51 10.76
C LYS A 859 48.57 63.53 11.92
N ASN A 860 48.81 62.38 12.56
CA ASN A 860 49.75 62.25 13.67
C ASN A 860 51.22 62.24 13.22
N ILE A 861 51.51 61.83 11.97
CA ILE A 861 52.88 61.83 11.42
C ILE A 861 53.29 63.20 10.87
N LEU A 862 52.37 63.99 10.30
CA LEU A 862 52.68 65.30 9.70
C LEU A 862 53.53 66.24 10.59
N PRO A 863 53.31 66.36 11.92
CA PRO A 863 54.14 67.20 12.79
C PRO A 863 55.63 66.82 12.82
N LEU A 864 55.99 65.55 12.58
CA LEU A 864 57.40 65.13 12.49
C LEU A 864 58.10 65.76 11.28
N LEU A 865 57.37 65.98 10.17
CA LEU A 865 57.91 66.60 8.96
C LEU A 865 58.24 68.09 9.19
N ARG A 866 57.47 68.78 10.07
CA ARG A 866 57.69 70.18 10.46
C ARG A 866 58.80 70.37 11.49
N THR A 867 59.04 69.36 12.34
CA THR A 867 60.05 69.43 13.41
C THR A 867 61.44 69.62 12.79
N ASP A 868 62.29 70.45 13.40
CA ASP A 868 63.67 70.65 12.95
C ASP A 868 64.51 69.38 13.08
N THR A 869 65.59 69.30 12.30
CA THR A 869 66.35 68.06 12.14
C THR A 869 67.11 67.66 13.42
N GLU A 870 67.60 68.62 14.20
CA GLU A 870 68.33 68.36 15.45
C GLU A 870 67.39 67.84 16.55
N THR A 871 66.23 68.49 16.75
CA THR A 871 65.18 68.03 17.67
C THR A 871 64.65 66.66 17.26
N LEU A 872 64.54 66.37 15.96
CA LEU A 872 64.11 65.05 15.47
C LEU A 872 65.15 63.95 15.78
N ILE A 873 66.45 64.24 15.65
CA ILE A 873 67.53 63.34 16.10
C ILE A 873 67.51 63.15 17.62
N GLY A 874 67.27 64.21 18.40
CA GLY A 874 67.11 64.13 19.85
C GLY A 874 65.94 63.23 20.26
N ARG A 875 64.76 63.43 19.64
CA ARG A 875 63.58 62.57 19.82
C ARG A 875 63.82 61.13 19.42
N PHE A 876 64.54 60.87 18.33
CA PHE A 876 64.92 59.51 17.95
C PHE A 876 65.77 58.82 19.02
N LYS A 877 66.81 59.49 19.54
CA LYS A 877 67.67 58.95 20.61
C LYS A 877 66.88 58.65 21.88
N LEU A 878 65.97 59.55 22.27
CA LEU A 878 65.11 59.38 23.43
C LEU A 878 64.17 58.18 23.25
N ALA A 879 63.45 58.09 22.12
CA ALA A 879 62.56 56.96 21.82
C ALA A 879 63.30 55.61 21.73
N MET A 880 64.55 55.59 21.26
CA MET A 880 65.39 54.39 21.27
C MET A 880 65.79 53.98 22.69
N SER A 881 66.20 54.93 23.54
CA SER A 881 66.52 54.65 24.95
C SER A 881 65.31 54.17 25.75
N GLU A 882 64.13 54.73 25.52
CA GLU A 882 62.87 54.28 26.14
C GLU A 882 62.45 52.87 25.68
N SER A 883 62.70 52.54 24.40
CA SER A 883 62.25 51.26 23.80
C SER A 883 63.24 50.10 23.98
N TYR A 884 64.53 50.38 24.11
CA TYR A 884 65.62 49.38 24.09
C TYR A 884 66.65 49.53 25.23
N GLY A 885 66.46 50.50 26.13
CA GLY A 885 67.38 50.78 27.23
C GLY A 885 68.56 51.68 26.84
N SER A 886 69.18 52.29 27.85
CA SER A 886 70.38 53.12 27.69
C SER A 886 71.57 52.28 27.21
N THR A 887 72.19 52.67 26.10
CA THR A 887 73.37 51.99 25.55
C THR A 887 74.51 52.99 25.35
N ASP A 888 75.63 52.80 26.05
CA ASP A 888 76.87 53.61 25.91
C ASP A 888 77.64 53.34 24.60
N LYS A 889 76.98 52.78 23.58
CA LYS A 889 77.56 52.47 22.27
C LYS A 889 77.00 53.43 21.23
N SER A 890 77.87 54.00 20.40
CA SER A 890 77.52 54.95 19.34
C SER A 890 76.64 54.39 18.19
N ARG A 891 76.27 53.11 18.26
CA ARG A 891 75.41 52.41 17.30
C ARG A 891 74.21 51.82 18.02
N PHE A 892 73.04 52.36 17.73
CA PHE A 892 71.75 51.80 18.17
C PHE A 892 71.39 50.57 17.31
N PRO A 893 70.61 49.59 17.84
CA PRO A 893 70.05 48.53 17.01
C PRO A 893 69.08 49.08 15.97
N MET A 894 68.84 48.34 14.88
CA MET A 894 67.84 48.73 13.88
C MET A 894 66.43 48.50 14.46
N PRO A 895 65.58 49.52 14.63
CA PRO A 895 64.24 49.32 15.16
C PRO A 895 63.38 48.56 14.13
N PRO A 896 62.51 47.61 14.56
CA PRO A 896 61.62 46.87 13.67
C PRO A 896 60.58 47.81 13.06
N VAL A 897 60.10 47.46 11.87
CA VAL A 897 58.99 48.22 11.23
C VAL A 897 57.70 47.98 12.03
N PRO A 898 57.00 49.03 12.47
CA PRO A 898 55.77 48.87 13.24
C PRO A 898 54.61 48.42 12.34
N THR A 899 53.62 47.78 12.96
CA THR A 899 52.36 47.40 12.29
C THR A 899 51.42 48.58 12.03
N GLN A 900 51.61 49.68 12.76
CA GLN A 900 50.92 50.96 12.58
C GLN A 900 51.91 52.12 12.84
N TRP A 901 51.89 53.16 12.02
CA TRP A 901 52.79 54.30 12.16
C TRP A 901 52.37 55.19 13.35
N SER A 902 53.33 55.56 14.18
CA SER A 902 53.09 56.48 15.31
C SER A 902 54.25 57.46 15.48
N PRO A 903 53.99 58.71 15.91
CA PRO A 903 55.03 59.75 15.96
C PRO A 903 56.11 59.49 17.01
N ASN A 904 55.84 58.61 17.98
CA ASN A 904 56.78 58.24 19.05
C ASN A 904 57.55 56.94 18.73
N ASN A 905 57.17 56.20 17.68
CA ASN A 905 57.86 54.95 17.34
C ASN A 905 59.21 55.26 16.66
N PRO A 906 60.33 54.66 17.12
CA PRO A 906 61.66 55.00 16.61
C PRO A 906 61.86 54.67 15.13
N ASN A 907 61.26 53.62 14.57
CA ASN A 907 61.37 53.31 13.14
C ASN A 907 60.65 54.36 12.28
N THR A 908 59.53 54.91 12.77
CA THR A 908 58.82 56.01 12.11
C THR A 908 59.68 57.26 12.04
N ILE A 909 60.28 57.66 13.17
CA ILE A 909 61.20 58.81 13.24
C ILE A 909 62.45 58.58 12.37
N LEU A 910 63.00 57.36 12.39
CA LEU A 910 64.13 56.96 11.55
C LEU A 910 63.80 57.11 10.05
N ARG A 911 62.61 56.70 9.62
CA ARG A 911 62.15 56.86 8.22
C ARG A 911 61.97 58.32 7.83
N VAL A 912 61.43 59.15 8.71
CA VAL A 912 61.37 60.61 8.51
C VAL A 912 62.79 61.18 8.32
N LEU A 913 63.76 60.77 9.14
CA LEU A 913 65.17 61.17 8.99
C LEU A 913 65.79 60.66 7.69
N CYS A 914 65.51 59.43 7.25
CA CYS A 914 66.03 58.83 6.02
C CYS A 914 65.71 59.66 4.77
N TYR A 915 64.49 60.18 4.67
CA TYR A 915 64.01 60.96 3.53
C TYR A 915 64.06 62.48 3.76
N ARG A 916 64.65 62.93 4.87
CA ARG A 916 64.93 64.35 5.14
C ARG A 916 66.13 64.83 4.34
N LYS A 917 65.95 65.84 3.50
CA LYS A 917 67.00 66.48 2.69
C LYS A 917 67.80 67.49 3.51
N ASP A 918 68.55 67.00 4.48
CA ASP A 918 69.31 67.80 5.45
C ASP A 918 70.69 67.18 5.72
N GLU A 919 71.73 68.00 5.85
CA GLU A 919 73.10 67.54 6.06
C GLU A 919 73.29 66.89 7.45
N ALA A 920 72.62 67.39 8.48
CA ALA A 920 72.65 66.81 9.83
C ALA A 920 71.98 65.42 9.84
N ALA A 921 70.82 65.27 9.17
CA ALA A 921 70.16 63.97 9.00
C ALA A 921 71.08 62.97 8.27
N SER A 922 71.65 63.36 7.12
CA SER A 922 72.54 62.47 6.38
C SER A 922 73.84 62.13 7.14
N LYS A 923 74.39 63.04 7.95
CA LYS A 923 75.57 62.74 8.79
C LYS A 923 75.22 61.75 9.89
N PHE A 924 74.12 61.99 10.61
CA PHE A 924 73.62 61.12 11.67
C PHE A 924 73.39 59.68 11.19
N LEU A 925 72.65 59.51 10.09
CA LEU A 925 72.34 58.19 9.54
C LEU A 925 73.57 57.41 9.07
N LYS A 926 74.58 58.11 8.51
CA LYS A 926 75.86 57.50 8.15
C LYS A 926 76.62 57.04 9.39
N GLN A 927 76.68 57.85 10.45
CA GLN A 927 77.40 57.51 11.67
C GLN A 927 76.74 56.34 12.45
N THR A 928 75.42 56.34 12.55
CA THR A 928 74.68 55.36 13.37
C THR A 928 74.46 54.01 12.68
N TYR A 929 74.15 54.02 11.38
CA TYR A 929 73.70 52.83 10.64
C TYR A 929 74.44 52.57 9.32
N ASP A 930 75.41 53.42 8.94
CA ASP A 930 76.16 53.37 7.67
C ASP A 930 75.28 53.25 6.40
N LEU A 931 74.10 53.89 6.40
CA LEU A 931 73.17 53.80 5.28
C LEU A 931 73.76 54.42 3.99
N PRO A 932 73.54 53.80 2.82
CA PRO A 932 74.01 54.35 1.55
C PRO A 932 73.11 55.49 1.03
N LYS A 933 73.63 56.31 0.11
CA LYS A 933 72.88 57.42 -0.52
C LYS A 933 71.90 56.95 -1.61
N THR A 934 72.26 55.86 -2.28
CA THR A 934 71.55 55.19 -3.36
C THR A 934 71.63 53.69 -3.10
N LEU A 935 70.69 52.93 -3.66
CA LEU A 935 70.75 51.46 -3.66
C LEU A 935 71.56 50.95 -4.85
#